data_AF-A0A258F1E6-F1
#
_entry.id   AF-A0A258F1E6-F1
#
_cell.length_a   1.000
_cell.length_b   1.000
_cell.length_c   1.000
_cell.angle_alpha   90.00
_cell.angle_beta   90.00
_cell.angle_gamma   90.00
#
_symmetry.space_group_name_H-M   'P 1'
#
loop_
_entity.id
_entity.type
_entity.pdbx_description
1 polymer ?
#
loop_
_entity_poly.entity_id
_entity_poly.type
_entity_poly.pdbx_seq_one_letter_code
_entity_poly.pdbx_strand_id
1 'polypeptide(L)'
;MNRRENIKSILLGGVSASLLSNCIFPGNEKETQKKEPPSSHNISNWNLMPDMDWAGPKYWGNRLQDWNINDGLLQCMVEGRDRTLHHLTMQIGSSRNSFKSKVAIRFSEDLTKSNQNKIGYVVGSKSWNLEYRASAIHGNGLEVGINTLGNLFIGDEEFKQNSVDKGNLTSGVVLEVSAEPLGGAYTLLLSVFDKSGKILTQLEKKDVDPNELIGNIALLCNFSEFDSENTDHLVCSFDQWELSGDKFTKNEDQIFGPLCFTQYTRQKNLVKLTAQFCPIPLPSKAKFEVKQEGKWKMIQEAEVKYPSYTAQFRFDDWSYVESTSFRISYDFKYKDGSIETFYWDGTISKEPVSKKSVKAFVASCNHDLGFPDQDIVEYASVHEPDLVLFLGDQFYEINGHFGFQTAPLEKAYLDYLRKWYMFGWSYRKLFQHVPVINLPDDHDVFQGNLFGANGIEFPKASADKRYPRDYGGYMMPPDWVNLAMTTQTSHMPDPYDSTPIERGIHVFYSNWDYGGISFGIVEDRKFKSGPAAVLPHEAEVRDAYIENPDYPIKERSFPDAHLLGTRQIDFLKEWIENWKNETEFKILLSAAPFHALQTLPDEKSNGMQPRLEIPEKGEYILGDIPVADMDSGGWPKHERDEVLKLIKKSFTLHLAGDQHLPSVTQYGIDDYQDAGYTFAVPALANSWPRRWWPPINEPMLGQPGYTGNHEDAFGNKVYVRAVANPYKTGLEPARLYDRSPGYGIVTFNKISRDIEFECWPRYVNPKNNPQGQFLGWPITVNQLENNLPVKPYFLPTIKVTGIVNPLIKIIDDQNVTQLILRINGEVFQPVMDKEGVYSVLIVDEVGETQKQLDGIKAVAISNGSELKISI
;
A
#
# COMPACT_ATOMS: atom_id res chain seq x y z
N MET A 1 59.74 29.76 26.29
CA MET A 1 60.35 30.69 25.32
C MET A 1 60.48 29.94 24.01
N ASN A 2 59.96 30.30 22.83
CA ASN A 2 59.29 31.47 22.21
C ASN A 2 58.22 30.84 21.28
N ARG A 3 56.95 31.26 21.10
CA ARG A 3 56.26 32.56 21.06
C ARG A 3 56.81 33.57 20.04
N ARG A 4 56.68 33.23 18.76
CA ARG A 4 56.30 34.11 17.62
C ARG A 4 56.83 33.48 16.33
N GLU A 5 55.95 32.83 15.55
CA GLU A 5 56.01 32.87 14.07
C GLU A 5 54.86 32.22 13.28
N ASN A 6 53.72 31.86 13.87
CA ASN A 6 52.57 31.34 13.08
C ASN A 6 51.26 32.10 13.31
N ILE A 7 51.29 33.43 13.13
CA ILE A 7 50.09 34.25 12.92
C ILE A 7 50.14 34.74 11.48
N LYS A 8 49.64 33.92 10.53
CA LYS A 8 49.23 34.35 9.18
C LYS A 8 48.44 33.28 8.39
N SER A 9 47.60 32.50 9.07
CA SER A 9 46.72 31.50 8.41
C SER A 9 45.32 31.40 9.01
N ILE A 10 44.85 32.42 9.74
CA ILE A 10 43.47 32.52 10.21
C ILE A 10 42.90 33.84 9.70
N LEU A 11 42.35 33.86 8.48
CA LEU A 11 41.38 34.89 8.03
C LEU A 11 40.76 34.72 6.64
N LEU A 12 40.95 33.60 5.92
CA LEU A 12 40.25 33.34 4.66
C LEU A 12 39.92 31.85 4.57
N GLY A 13 38.74 31.49 5.08
CA GLY A 13 38.24 30.12 5.12
C GLY A 13 36.90 30.03 5.85
N GLY A 14 36.06 31.05 5.67
CA GLY A 14 34.67 31.05 6.09
C GLY A 14 33.85 31.42 4.87
N VAL A 15 32.73 30.72 4.66
CA VAL A 15 31.83 30.77 3.50
C VAL A 15 32.18 29.80 2.37
N SER A 16 31.94 28.50 2.59
CA SER A 16 31.40 27.56 1.59
C SER A 16 31.25 26.15 2.21
N ALA A 17 30.35 26.01 3.18
CA ALA A 17 29.92 24.71 3.68
C ALA A 17 28.46 24.84 4.13
N SER A 18 27.60 25.07 3.16
CA SER A 18 26.15 25.07 3.33
C SER A 18 25.57 24.22 2.21
N LEU A 19 24.69 23.29 2.60
CA LEU A 19 23.78 22.51 1.76
C LEU A 19 24.37 21.24 1.14
N LEU A 20 24.74 20.28 2.00
CA LEU A 20 24.49 18.87 1.71
C LEU A 20 23.28 18.47 2.55
N SER A 21 22.09 18.51 1.94
CA SER A 21 20.90 17.90 2.52
C SER A 21 21.11 16.39 2.54
N ASN A 22 21.63 15.87 3.66
CA ASN A 22 21.24 14.54 4.06
C ASN A 22 19.73 14.62 4.28
N CYS A 23 18.95 13.90 3.48
CA CYS A 23 17.58 13.54 3.84
C CYS A 23 17.71 12.67 5.09
N ILE A 24 17.86 13.30 6.24
CA ILE A 24 17.67 12.65 7.53
C ILE A 24 16.17 12.35 7.53
N PHE A 25 15.80 11.13 7.15
CA PHE A 25 14.63 10.51 7.75
C PHE A 25 14.78 10.75 9.25
N PRO A 26 13.82 11.36 9.95
CA PRO A 26 13.91 11.53 11.39
C PRO A 26 13.92 10.13 12.03
N GLY A 27 15.10 9.52 12.03
CA GLY A 27 15.39 8.24 12.61
C GLY A 27 15.81 8.49 14.04
N ASN A 28 15.04 7.95 14.96
CA ASN A 28 15.45 7.75 16.35
C ASN A 28 15.72 8.99 17.20
N GLU A 29 14.96 10.07 16.99
CA GLU A 29 14.39 10.67 18.18
C GLU A 29 13.12 9.85 18.45
N LYS A 30 13.07 9.13 19.58
CA LYS A 30 11.79 9.05 20.28
C LYS A 30 11.36 10.50 20.30
N GLU A 31 10.39 10.90 19.48
CA GLU A 31 9.78 12.20 19.61
C GLU A 31 9.50 12.28 21.10
N THR A 32 10.25 13.11 21.81
CA THR A 32 9.81 13.64 23.09
C THR A 32 8.61 14.46 22.69
N GLN A 33 7.49 13.75 22.50
CA GLN A 33 6.20 14.29 22.13
C GLN A 33 6.04 15.48 23.06
N LYS A 34 5.95 16.68 22.51
CA LYS A 34 5.66 17.88 23.29
C LYS A 34 4.23 17.73 23.78
N LYS A 35 4.06 16.91 24.82
CA LYS A 35 2.82 16.76 25.58
C LYS A 35 2.71 18.01 26.42
N GLU A 36 2.06 19.01 25.86
CA GLU A 36 1.73 20.21 26.59
C GLU A 36 0.50 19.95 27.47
N PRO A 37 0.46 20.50 28.70
CA PRO A 37 -0.78 20.52 29.45
C PRO A 37 -1.83 21.32 28.66
N PRO A 38 -3.06 20.81 28.51
CA PRO A 38 -4.08 21.50 27.71
C PRO A 38 -4.42 22.87 28.31
N SER A 39 -4.78 23.83 27.46
CA SER A 39 -5.50 25.03 27.90
C SER A 39 -6.79 24.61 28.62
N SER A 40 -7.25 25.41 29.58
CA SER A 40 -8.31 25.04 30.54
C SER A 40 -9.57 24.36 29.95
N HIS A 41 -9.91 24.59 28.68
CA HIS A 41 -11.04 23.97 27.98
C HIS A 41 -10.72 23.74 26.49
N ASN A 42 -10.98 22.53 25.97
CA ASN A 42 -10.97 22.22 24.54
C ASN A 42 -12.41 21.88 24.10
N ILE A 43 -13.01 22.72 23.24
CA ILE A 43 -14.41 22.61 22.82
C ILE A 43 -14.47 22.36 21.31
N SER A 44 -15.31 21.44 20.87
CA SER A 44 -15.59 21.20 19.45
C SER A 44 -16.13 22.45 18.75
N ASN A 45 -15.69 22.69 17.52
CA ASN A 45 -16.08 23.83 16.70
C ASN A 45 -17.09 23.49 15.58
N TRP A 46 -17.87 22.41 15.72
CA TRP A 46 -18.83 21.97 14.69
C TRP A 46 -19.86 23.03 14.32
N ASN A 47 -20.25 23.88 15.27
CA ASN A 47 -21.13 25.02 15.03
C ASN A 47 -20.58 26.05 14.04
N LEU A 48 -19.25 26.10 13.86
CA LEU A 48 -18.57 26.96 12.90
C LEU A 48 -18.21 26.22 11.60
N MET A 49 -18.31 24.90 11.58
CA MET A 49 -17.96 24.08 10.41
C MET A 49 -19.05 24.17 9.33
N PRO A 50 -18.67 24.22 8.04
CA PRO A 50 -19.58 24.00 6.92
C PRO A 50 -20.17 22.58 6.98
N ASP A 51 -21.28 22.38 6.28
CA ASP A 51 -21.87 21.03 6.17
C ASP A 51 -20.98 20.16 5.26
N MET A 52 -20.60 18.98 5.74
CA MET A 52 -19.66 18.08 5.05
C MET A 52 -19.65 16.67 5.65
N ASP A 53 -19.27 15.66 4.86
CA ASP A 53 -19.14 14.25 5.28
C ASP A 53 -17.81 13.97 6.02
N TRP A 54 -17.42 14.89 6.90
CA TRP A 54 -16.20 14.81 7.70
C TRP A 54 -16.38 15.55 9.02
N ALA A 55 -15.94 14.94 10.12
CA ALA A 55 -16.12 15.50 11.46
C ALA A 55 -15.14 16.65 11.79
N GLY A 56 -14.10 16.85 10.98
CA GLY A 56 -13.12 17.92 11.12
C GLY A 56 -11.70 17.45 11.51
N PRO A 57 -10.72 18.39 11.56
CA PRO A 57 -9.28 18.08 11.61
C PRO A 57 -8.81 17.23 12.79
N LYS A 58 -9.49 17.36 13.93
CA LYS A 58 -9.09 16.77 15.22
C LYS A 58 -9.74 15.43 15.50
N TYR A 59 -10.48 14.87 14.54
CA TYR A 59 -11.33 13.72 14.79
C TYR A 59 -11.10 12.59 13.78
N TRP A 60 -11.34 11.37 14.25
CA TRP A 60 -11.38 10.18 13.40
C TRP A 60 -12.64 9.38 13.67
N GLY A 61 -13.50 9.30 12.65
CA GLY A 61 -14.66 8.41 12.68
C GLY A 61 -14.25 7.02 12.27
N ASN A 62 -14.45 6.02 13.13
CA ASN A 62 -14.05 4.65 12.83
C ASN A 62 -14.78 4.10 11.58
N ARG A 63 -15.94 4.68 11.24
CA ARG A 63 -16.60 4.62 9.92
C ARG A 63 -16.89 6.03 9.37
N LEU A 64 -16.01 6.56 8.54
CA LEU A 64 -16.13 7.90 7.94
C LEU A 64 -17.52 8.16 7.34
N GLN A 65 -18.08 7.20 6.61
CA GLN A 65 -19.34 7.31 5.87
C GLN A 65 -20.59 7.54 6.75
N ASP A 66 -20.47 7.28 8.06
CA ASP A 66 -21.60 7.31 8.99
C ASP A 66 -21.70 8.62 9.76
N TRP A 67 -20.67 9.48 9.65
CA TRP A 67 -20.57 10.75 10.34
C TRP A 67 -20.59 11.91 9.35
N ASN A 68 -21.36 12.94 9.65
CA ASN A 68 -21.29 14.21 8.94
C ASN A 68 -21.45 15.39 9.90
N ILE A 69 -21.14 16.58 9.39
CA ILE A 69 -21.55 17.84 10.00
C ILE A 69 -22.71 18.37 9.17
N ASN A 70 -23.80 18.70 9.85
CA ASN A 70 -24.98 19.29 9.24
C ASN A 70 -25.67 20.23 10.23
N ASP A 71 -26.01 21.43 9.79
CA ASP A 71 -26.60 22.50 10.60
C ASP A 71 -25.78 22.85 11.85
N GLY A 72 -24.46 22.73 11.75
CA GLY A 72 -23.53 23.05 12.83
C GLY A 72 -23.46 21.99 13.93
N LEU A 73 -23.99 20.79 13.68
CA LEU A 73 -23.99 19.66 14.59
C LEU A 73 -23.24 18.50 13.96
N LEU A 74 -22.50 17.75 14.76
CA LEU A 74 -22.02 16.43 14.33
C LEU A 74 -23.20 15.45 14.39
N GLN A 75 -23.41 14.67 13.34
CA GLN A 75 -24.49 13.69 13.29
C GLN A 75 -23.94 12.29 12.98
N CYS A 76 -24.51 11.28 13.65
CA CYS A 76 -24.37 9.88 13.27
C CYS A 76 -25.62 9.46 12.50
N MET A 77 -25.44 8.89 11.32
CA MET A 77 -26.50 8.65 10.33
C MET A 77 -26.91 7.18 10.18
N VAL A 78 -26.50 6.32 11.13
CA VAL A 78 -26.79 4.88 11.07
C VAL A 78 -27.03 4.28 12.45
N GLU A 79 -28.00 3.37 12.53
CA GLU A 79 -28.15 2.44 13.65
C GLU A 79 -27.21 1.27 13.40
N GLY A 80 -26.01 1.31 13.98
CA GLY A 80 -25.05 0.23 13.85
C GLY A 80 -24.09 0.16 15.03
N ARG A 81 -23.34 -0.93 15.09
CA ARG A 81 -22.42 -1.22 16.19
C ARG A 81 -21.16 -0.36 16.13
N ASP A 82 -20.61 -0.02 17.29
CA ASP A 82 -19.26 0.57 17.43
C ASP A 82 -18.98 1.78 16.54
N ARG A 83 -19.97 2.67 16.32
CA ARG A 83 -19.70 3.96 15.67
C ARG A 83 -19.05 4.87 16.70
N THR A 84 -17.73 4.98 16.60
CA THR A 84 -16.94 5.87 17.46
C THR A 84 -16.38 7.05 16.66
N LEU A 85 -16.30 8.20 17.32
CA LEU A 85 -15.55 9.37 16.85
C LEU A 85 -14.46 9.70 17.87
N HIS A 86 -13.22 9.33 17.55
CA HIS A 86 -12.06 9.55 18.42
C HIS A 86 -11.54 10.98 18.33
N HIS A 87 -11.14 11.55 19.46
CA HIS A 87 -10.37 12.80 19.47
C HIS A 87 -8.89 12.49 19.25
N LEU A 88 -8.32 13.02 18.17
CA LEU A 88 -6.96 12.70 17.75
C LEU A 88 -5.88 13.47 18.50
N THR A 89 -6.15 14.68 18.97
CA THR A 89 -5.13 15.52 19.62
C THR A 89 -5.25 15.59 21.14
N MET A 90 -6.16 14.82 21.73
CA MET A 90 -6.41 14.76 23.17
C MET A 90 -6.61 13.30 23.59
N GLN A 91 -5.77 12.83 24.51
CA GLN A 91 -5.89 11.49 25.10
C GLN A 91 -5.83 11.59 26.62
N ILE A 92 -6.40 10.60 27.30
CA ILE A 92 -6.33 10.52 28.75
C ILE A 92 -4.99 9.88 29.14
N GLY A 93 -4.15 10.66 29.81
CA GLY A 93 -2.79 10.26 30.22
C GLY A 93 -2.74 9.40 31.49
N SER A 94 -1.53 8.96 31.83
CA SER A 94 -1.25 8.12 33.00
C SER A 94 -1.18 8.88 34.33
N SER A 95 -1.28 10.22 34.33
CA SER A 95 -1.28 11.01 35.56
C SER A 95 -2.48 10.67 36.45
N ARG A 96 -2.32 10.82 37.77
CA ARG A 96 -3.37 10.59 38.78
C ARG A 96 -4.25 11.82 39.02
N ASN A 97 -4.43 12.64 37.99
CA ASN A 97 -5.25 13.86 38.03
C ASN A 97 -6.69 13.56 37.64
N SER A 98 -7.58 14.54 37.82
CA SER A 98 -8.97 14.45 37.38
C SER A 98 -9.16 14.84 35.92
N PHE A 99 -10.29 14.42 35.35
CA PHE A 99 -10.77 14.91 34.06
C PHE A 99 -12.28 15.08 34.07
N LYS A 100 -12.75 15.90 33.13
CA LYS A 100 -14.15 16.08 32.80
C LYS A 100 -14.33 16.12 31.28
N SER A 101 -15.38 15.47 30.81
CA SER A 101 -15.86 15.55 29.43
C SER A 101 -17.35 15.83 29.42
N LYS A 102 -17.79 16.78 28.59
CA LYS A 102 -19.18 17.23 28.50
C LYS A 102 -19.59 17.34 27.04
N VAL A 103 -20.78 16.88 26.68
CA VAL A 103 -21.29 16.96 25.31
C VAL A 103 -22.81 17.08 25.32
N ALA A 104 -23.35 17.96 24.48
CA ALA A 104 -24.79 18.00 24.23
C ALA A 104 -25.16 16.90 23.24
N ILE A 105 -26.18 16.11 23.56
CA ILE A 105 -26.67 15.01 22.72
C ILE A 105 -28.16 15.17 22.48
N ARG A 106 -28.59 14.80 21.28
CA ARG A 106 -30.01 14.74 20.92
C ARG A 106 -30.27 13.47 20.12
N PHE A 107 -31.28 12.73 20.56
CA PHE A 107 -31.71 11.48 19.97
C PHE A 107 -32.75 11.77 18.89
N SER A 108 -32.76 10.96 17.83
CA SER A 108 -33.86 10.95 16.87
C SER A 108 -35.15 10.44 17.51
N GLU A 109 -36.30 10.83 16.98
CA GLU A 109 -37.61 10.48 17.57
C GLU A 109 -37.95 9.00 17.43
N ASP A 110 -37.47 8.37 16.35
CA ASP A 110 -37.92 7.04 15.90
C ASP A 110 -36.89 5.92 16.15
N LEU A 111 -36.07 6.06 17.19
CA LEU A 111 -35.04 5.07 17.52
C LEU A 111 -35.61 3.78 18.11
N THR A 112 -34.99 2.66 17.74
CA THR A 112 -35.23 1.35 18.35
C THR A 112 -34.95 1.40 19.86
N LYS A 113 -35.98 1.11 20.66
CA LYS A 113 -35.89 1.11 22.13
C LYS A 113 -35.22 -0.16 22.64
N SER A 114 -34.02 -0.04 23.17
CA SER A 114 -33.26 -1.14 23.74
C SER A 114 -32.25 -0.62 24.76
N ASN A 115 -31.93 -1.45 25.76
CA ASN A 115 -30.81 -1.16 26.63
C ASN A 115 -29.44 -1.46 25.97
N GLN A 116 -29.44 -2.15 24.84
CA GLN A 116 -28.25 -2.44 24.03
C GLN A 116 -27.92 -1.31 23.04
N ASN A 117 -28.79 -0.31 22.91
CA ASN A 117 -28.58 0.85 22.03
C ASN A 117 -28.12 2.03 22.86
N LYS A 118 -26.82 2.34 22.79
CA LYS A 118 -26.07 3.19 23.70
C LYS A 118 -25.48 4.40 22.97
N ILE A 119 -25.59 5.58 23.59
CA ILE A 119 -24.96 6.82 23.12
C ILE A 119 -24.20 7.46 24.30
N GLY A 120 -22.99 7.95 24.04
CA GLY A 120 -22.18 8.62 25.06
C GLY A 120 -20.71 8.70 24.70
N TYR A 121 -19.86 8.10 25.54
CA TYR A 121 -18.42 8.13 25.42
C TYR A 121 -17.82 6.72 25.42
N VAL A 122 -16.65 6.59 24.82
CA VAL A 122 -15.66 5.55 25.16
C VAL A 122 -14.48 6.27 25.80
N VAL A 123 -14.15 5.93 27.06
CA VAL A 123 -13.02 6.50 27.79
C VAL A 123 -11.90 5.47 27.93
N GLY A 124 -10.65 5.92 27.80
CA GLY A 124 -9.47 5.05 27.93
C GLY A 124 -9.39 3.95 26.88
N SER A 125 -9.84 4.23 25.65
CA SER A 125 -9.75 3.28 24.54
C SER A 125 -8.29 3.03 24.16
N LYS A 126 -7.87 1.76 24.18
CA LYS A 126 -6.48 1.36 23.97
C LYS A 126 -6.34 0.09 23.13
N SER A 127 -5.40 0.12 22.20
CA SER A 127 -4.92 -1.04 21.45
C SER A 127 -3.82 -1.80 22.21
N TRP A 128 -3.35 -2.92 21.63
CA TRP A 128 -2.30 -3.77 22.19
C TRP A 128 -0.96 -3.06 22.46
N ASN A 129 -0.70 -1.93 21.80
CA ASN A 129 0.56 -1.18 21.90
C ASN A 129 0.37 0.26 22.43
N LEU A 130 -0.84 0.64 22.87
CA LEU A 130 -1.20 2.00 23.30
C LEU A 130 -0.98 3.10 22.23
N GLU A 131 -0.80 2.71 20.97
CA GLU A 131 -0.62 3.66 19.87
C GLU A 131 -2.00 4.25 19.50
N TYR A 132 -2.09 5.57 19.40
CA TYR A 132 -3.38 6.28 19.32
C TYR A 132 -4.16 5.97 18.04
N ARG A 133 -3.49 5.70 16.91
CA ARG A 133 -4.12 5.31 15.63
C ARG A 133 -4.65 3.89 15.74
N ALA A 134 -3.83 2.95 16.21
CA ALA A 134 -4.29 1.58 16.47
C ALA A 134 -5.48 1.58 17.44
N SER A 135 -5.45 2.44 18.46
CA SER A 135 -6.54 2.60 19.43
C SER A 135 -7.81 3.22 18.83
N ALA A 136 -7.69 4.01 17.74
CA ALA A 136 -8.83 4.59 17.05
C ALA A 136 -9.58 3.59 16.15
N ILE A 137 -8.95 2.47 15.78
CA ILE A 137 -9.54 1.42 14.94
C ILE A 137 -9.91 0.18 15.75
N HIS A 138 -8.98 -0.26 16.60
CA HIS A 138 -9.02 -1.56 17.29
C HIS A 138 -9.07 -1.44 18.81
N GLY A 139 -9.17 -0.22 19.34
CA GLY A 139 -9.06 0.04 20.77
C GLY A 139 -10.34 -0.30 21.53
N ASN A 140 -10.18 -0.97 22.66
CA ASN A 140 -11.27 -1.22 23.61
C ASN A 140 -11.15 -0.25 24.78
N GLY A 141 -12.27 0.30 25.23
CA GLY A 141 -12.33 1.24 26.36
C GLY A 141 -13.63 1.11 27.15
N LEU A 142 -13.74 1.87 28.23
CA LEU A 142 -14.92 1.88 29.09
C LEU A 142 -16.03 2.71 28.43
N GLU A 143 -17.13 2.08 28.06
CA GLU A 143 -18.32 2.79 27.55
C GLU A 143 -19.05 3.48 28.71
N VAL A 144 -19.45 4.73 28.52
CA VAL A 144 -20.17 5.54 29.52
C VAL A 144 -21.24 6.37 28.83
N GLY A 145 -22.50 6.30 29.28
CA GLY A 145 -23.54 7.12 28.67
C GLY A 145 -24.96 6.75 29.02
N ILE A 146 -25.84 6.91 28.04
CA ILE A 146 -27.28 6.71 28.16
C ILE A 146 -27.81 5.86 27.00
N ASN A 147 -28.70 4.91 27.30
CA ASN A 147 -29.31 4.06 26.28
C ASN A 147 -30.65 4.63 25.75
N THR A 148 -31.22 4.03 24.70
CA THR A 148 -32.48 4.53 24.09
C THR A 148 -33.73 4.33 24.97
N LEU A 149 -33.61 3.62 26.09
CA LEU A 149 -34.62 3.59 27.16
C LEU A 149 -34.48 4.76 28.15
N GLY A 150 -33.40 5.53 28.05
CA GLY A 150 -33.06 6.63 28.94
C GLY A 150 -32.25 6.23 30.18
N ASN A 151 -31.84 4.97 30.32
CA ASN A 151 -31.08 4.52 31.48
C ASN A 151 -29.59 4.88 31.33
N LEU A 152 -28.99 5.34 32.42
CA LEU A 152 -27.54 5.59 32.49
C LEU A 152 -26.76 4.27 32.65
N PHE A 153 -25.57 4.23 32.07
CA PHE A 153 -24.64 3.11 32.20
C PHE A 153 -23.18 3.56 32.35
N ILE A 154 -22.37 2.76 33.08
CA ILE A 154 -20.91 2.86 33.16
C ILE A 154 -20.33 1.44 33.06
N GLY A 155 -19.76 1.10 31.90
CA GLY A 155 -19.39 -0.27 31.56
C GLY A 155 -20.63 -1.17 31.49
N ASP A 156 -20.57 -2.32 32.15
CA ASP A 156 -21.66 -3.30 32.19
C ASP A 156 -22.78 -2.95 33.19
N GLU A 157 -22.58 -1.91 34.01
CA GLU A 157 -23.56 -1.52 35.02
C GLU A 157 -24.59 -0.56 34.44
N GLU A 158 -25.86 -0.96 34.42
CA GLU A 158 -27.01 -0.18 33.95
C GLU A 158 -27.97 0.15 35.11
N PHE A 159 -28.43 1.41 35.18
CA PHE A 159 -29.25 1.90 36.30
C PHE A 159 -30.64 2.37 35.85
N LYS A 160 -31.61 1.46 35.96
CA LYS A 160 -33.01 1.72 35.55
C LYS A 160 -33.74 2.77 36.37
N GLN A 161 -33.32 3.02 37.62
CA GLN A 161 -33.94 4.04 38.48
C GLN A 161 -33.51 5.47 38.11
N ASN A 162 -32.48 5.59 37.28
CA ASN A 162 -31.87 6.83 36.87
C ASN A 162 -32.23 7.14 35.40
N SER A 163 -33.49 6.97 35.02
CA SER A 163 -33.92 7.13 33.63
C SER A 163 -34.25 8.58 33.27
N VAL A 164 -33.97 8.95 32.03
CA VAL A 164 -34.32 10.25 31.44
C VAL A 164 -35.48 10.07 30.46
N ASP A 165 -36.53 10.87 30.62
CA ASP A 165 -37.72 10.78 29.76
C ASP A 165 -37.40 11.01 28.27
N LYS A 166 -38.10 10.29 27.39
CA LYS A 166 -37.93 10.37 25.93
C LYS A 166 -37.98 11.81 25.40
N GLY A 167 -38.91 12.63 25.91
CA GLY A 167 -39.04 14.04 25.48
C GLY A 167 -37.81 14.89 25.78
N ASN A 168 -37.08 14.59 26.86
CA ASN A 168 -35.80 15.24 27.15
C ASN A 168 -34.72 14.75 26.17
N LEU A 169 -34.66 13.45 25.88
CA LEU A 169 -33.68 12.89 24.93
C LEU A 169 -33.85 13.45 23.51
N THR A 170 -35.09 13.59 23.05
CA THR A 170 -35.40 14.11 21.70
C THR A 170 -35.31 15.63 21.62
N SER A 171 -35.63 16.36 22.69
CA SER A 171 -35.38 17.81 22.72
C SER A 171 -33.89 18.11 22.86
N GLY A 172 -33.13 17.26 23.55
CA GLY A 172 -31.68 17.31 23.74
C GLY A 172 -31.30 17.49 25.21
N VAL A 173 -30.26 16.78 25.64
CA VAL A 173 -29.68 16.81 27.00
C VAL A 173 -28.19 17.04 26.95
N VAL A 174 -27.58 17.36 28.08
CA VAL A 174 -26.12 17.46 28.21
C VAL A 174 -25.61 16.33 29.08
N LEU A 175 -24.67 15.54 28.55
CA LEU A 175 -24.04 14.40 29.21
C LEU A 175 -22.64 14.80 29.68
N GLU A 176 -22.40 14.74 30.99
CA GLU A 176 -21.11 15.02 31.61
C GLU A 176 -20.57 13.76 32.28
N VAL A 177 -19.33 13.38 31.96
CA VAL A 177 -18.56 12.39 32.70
C VAL A 177 -17.36 13.07 33.36
N SER A 178 -17.15 12.80 34.64
CA SER A 178 -15.96 13.25 35.37
C SER A 178 -15.34 12.09 36.13
N ALA A 179 -14.02 12.13 36.31
CA ALA A 179 -13.29 11.16 37.11
C ALA A 179 -12.38 11.89 38.11
N GLU A 180 -12.56 11.59 39.39
CA GLU A 180 -11.77 12.15 40.49
C GLU A 180 -10.95 11.04 41.16
N PRO A 181 -9.65 11.25 41.45
CA PRO A 181 -8.84 10.27 42.15
C PRO A 181 -9.31 10.10 43.61
N LEU A 182 -9.61 8.87 44.02
CA LEU A 182 -9.97 8.52 45.39
C LEU A 182 -9.12 7.35 45.87
N GLY A 183 -8.14 7.63 46.73
CA GLY A 183 -7.19 6.62 47.21
C GLY A 183 -6.41 5.98 46.06
N GLY A 184 -6.47 4.64 45.97
CA GLY A 184 -5.81 3.85 44.91
C GLY A 184 -6.57 3.79 43.58
N ALA A 185 -7.82 4.27 43.53
CA ALA A 185 -8.71 4.15 42.38
C ALA A 185 -9.27 5.52 41.93
N TYR A 186 -10.24 5.48 41.01
CA TYR A 186 -11.04 6.63 40.61
C TYR A 186 -12.51 6.46 41.02
N THR A 187 -13.16 7.59 41.27
CA THR A 187 -14.62 7.70 41.27
C THR A 187 -15.05 8.39 39.97
N LEU A 188 -15.87 7.71 39.18
CA LEU A 188 -16.51 8.25 38.00
C LEU A 188 -17.91 8.74 38.35
N LEU A 189 -18.24 9.96 37.92
CA LEU A 189 -19.57 10.54 38.02
C LEU A 189 -20.08 10.86 36.62
N LEU A 190 -21.17 10.20 36.22
CA LEU A 190 -21.95 10.49 35.03
C LEU A 190 -23.17 11.32 35.43
N SER A 191 -23.37 12.48 34.81
CA SER A 191 -24.49 13.38 35.09
C SER A 191 -25.19 13.77 33.80
N VAL A 192 -26.52 13.83 33.83
CA VAL A 192 -27.35 14.31 32.72
C VAL A 192 -28.08 15.58 33.14
N PHE A 193 -27.95 16.61 32.33
CA PHE A 193 -28.60 17.90 32.52
C PHE A 193 -29.61 18.15 31.40
N ASP A 194 -30.69 18.87 31.70
CA ASP A 194 -31.51 19.47 30.67
C ASP A 194 -30.81 20.71 30.06
N LYS A 195 -31.41 21.29 29.02
CA LYS A 195 -30.89 22.50 28.35
C LYS A 195 -30.81 23.74 29.25
N SER A 196 -31.54 23.76 30.37
CA SER A 196 -31.47 24.86 31.35
C SER A 196 -30.32 24.69 32.34
N GLY A 197 -29.60 23.56 32.28
CA GLY A 197 -28.53 23.22 33.21
C GLY A 197 -29.01 22.56 34.49
N LYS A 198 -30.28 22.13 34.57
CA LYS A 198 -30.80 21.39 35.72
C LYS A 198 -30.43 19.92 35.59
N ILE A 199 -29.90 19.35 36.67
CA ILE A 199 -29.63 17.91 36.76
C ILE A 199 -30.95 17.13 36.67
N LEU A 200 -31.04 16.25 35.68
CA LEU A 200 -32.13 15.28 35.53
C LEU A 200 -31.84 14.01 36.34
N THR A 201 -30.61 13.50 36.24
CA THR A 201 -30.16 12.30 36.93
C THR A 201 -28.63 12.24 36.96
N GLN A 202 -28.08 11.42 37.85
CA GLN A 202 -26.65 11.17 37.98
C GLN A 202 -26.38 9.73 38.42
N LEU A 203 -25.20 9.23 38.09
CA LEU A 203 -24.72 7.90 38.42
C LEU A 203 -23.25 7.95 38.83
N GLU A 204 -22.93 7.34 39.98
CA GLU A 204 -21.58 7.26 40.53
C GLU A 204 -21.06 5.81 40.47
N LYS A 205 -19.85 5.62 39.93
CA LYS A 205 -19.11 4.35 40.01
C LYS A 205 -17.79 4.57 40.75
N LYS A 206 -17.58 3.81 41.83
CA LYS A 206 -16.36 3.85 42.64
C LYS A 206 -15.39 2.76 42.21
N ASP A 207 -14.18 2.83 42.75
CA ASP A 207 -13.16 1.79 42.61
C ASP A 207 -12.78 1.46 41.16
N VAL A 208 -12.83 2.46 40.26
CA VAL A 208 -12.41 2.28 38.85
C VAL A 208 -10.89 2.25 38.75
N ASP A 209 -10.35 1.23 38.07
CA ASP A 209 -8.91 1.09 37.87
C ASP A 209 -8.39 2.27 37.03
N PRO A 210 -7.38 3.02 37.52
CA PRO A 210 -6.69 4.05 36.74
C PRO A 210 -6.29 3.63 35.32
N ASN A 211 -5.93 2.36 35.12
CA ASN A 211 -5.51 1.82 33.84
C ASN A 211 -6.65 1.69 32.83
N GLU A 212 -7.91 1.54 33.27
CA GLU A 212 -9.08 1.56 32.39
C GLU A 212 -9.31 2.93 31.77
N LEU A 213 -8.77 3.99 32.37
CA LEU A 213 -8.96 5.36 31.92
C LEU A 213 -7.81 5.86 31.04
N ILE A 214 -6.75 5.08 30.80
CA ILE A 214 -5.61 5.51 29.97
C ILE A 214 -5.86 5.16 28.51
N GLY A 215 -5.76 6.14 27.61
CA GLY A 215 -5.90 5.94 26.17
C GLY A 215 -6.70 7.03 25.48
N ASN A 216 -7.22 6.72 24.30
CA ASN A 216 -8.07 7.63 23.54
C ASN A 216 -9.40 7.89 24.27
N ILE A 217 -10.00 9.05 23.99
CA ILE A 217 -11.40 9.32 24.28
C ILE A 217 -12.17 9.46 22.96
N ALA A 218 -13.38 8.93 22.92
CA ALA A 218 -14.26 8.99 21.75
C ALA A 218 -15.71 9.28 22.15
N LEU A 219 -16.47 9.86 21.24
CA LEU A 219 -17.92 9.80 21.27
C LEU A 219 -18.38 8.41 20.79
N LEU A 220 -19.48 7.93 21.35
CA LEU A 220 -20.06 6.61 21.09
C LEU A 220 -21.48 6.74 20.56
N CYS A 221 -21.75 6.03 19.47
CA CYS A 221 -23.07 5.66 18.99
C CYS A 221 -23.05 4.16 18.67
N ASN A 222 -23.62 3.33 19.54
CA ASN A 222 -23.55 1.87 19.45
C ASN A 222 -24.96 1.28 19.52
N PHE A 223 -25.45 0.77 18.41
CA PHE A 223 -26.76 0.13 18.31
C PHE A 223 -26.54 -1.35 18.02
N SER A 224 -27.01 -2.22 18.92
CA SER A 224 -26.86 -3.68 18.80
C SER A 224 -28.17 -4.42 18.54
N GLU A 225 -29.31 -3.77 18.81
CA GLU A 225 -30.65 -4.26 18.49
C GLU A 225 -31.36 -3.25 17.58
N PHE A 226 -31.57 -3.64 16.32
CA PHE A 226 -32.22 -2.81 15.30
C PHE A 226 -32.87 -3.74 14.25
N ASP A 227 -34.00 -3.32 13.68
CA ASP A 227 -34.83 -4.17 12.78
C ASP A 227 -34.13 -4.48 11.44
N SER A 228 -33.24 -3.60 11.00
CA SER A 228 -32.24 -3.76 9.93
C SER A 228 -31.24 -2.60 10.02
N GLU A 229 -30.00 -2.73 9.50
CA GLU A 229 -29.11 -1.55 9.37
C GLU A 229 -29.83 -0.59 8.40
N ASN A 230 -30.57 0.37 8.93
CA ASN A 230 -31.16 1.43 8.15
C ASN A 230 -30.03 2.45 7.92
N THR A 231 -29.58 2.55 6.67
CA THR A 231 -28.20 2.97 6.34
C THR A 231 -28.03 4.46 6.07
N ASP A 232 -29.05 5.30 6.28
CA ASP A 232 -28.93 6.75 6.03
C ASP A 232 -30.04 7.59 6.71
N HIS A 233 -30.17 7.51 8.03
CA HIS A 233 -31.08 8.38 8.79
C HIS A 233 -30.42 8.91 10.06
N LEU A 234 -30.80 10.12 10.46
CA LEU A 234 -30.28 10.73 11.68
C LEU A 234 -30.62 9.84 12.89
N VAL A 235 -29.57 9.39 13.59
CA VAL A 235 -29.70 8.62 14.83
C VAL A 235 -29.51 9.52 16.04
N CYS A 236 -28.39 10.23 16.06
CA CYS A 236 -28.10 11.19 17.11
C CYS A 236 -27.25 12.33 16.59
N SER A 237 -27.39 13.49 17.23
CA SER A 237 -26.54 14.66 16.99
C SER A 237 -25.81 15.06 18.26
N PHE A 238 -24.55 15.44 18.10
CA PHE A 238 -23.67 15.94 19.15
C PHE A 238 -23.34 17.41 18.91
N ASP A 239 -23.18 18.16 20.00
CA ASP A 239 -22.74 19.55 19.98
C ASP A 239 -21.90 19.87 21.21
N GLN A 240 -21.03 20.88 21.11
CA GLN A 240 -20.21 21.42 22.20
C GLN A 240 -19.49 20.34 23.01
N TRP A 241 -18.78 19.43 22.34
CA TRP A 241 -17.96 18.44 23.03
C TRP A 241 -16.76 19.13 23.67
N GLU A 242 -16.76 19.20 24.99
CA GLU A 242 -15.79 19.86 25.83
C GLU A 242 -14.96 18.82 26.60
N LEU A 243 -13.63 18.99 26.58
CA LEU A 243 -12.66 18.22 27.34
C LEU A 243 -11.85 19.16 28.26
N SER A 244 -11.78 18.84 29.55
CA SER A 244 -11.05 19.62 30.55
C SER A 244 -10.44 18.76 31.67
N GLY A 245 -9.42 19.30 32.34
CA GLY A 245 -8.72 18.66 33.45
C GLY A 245 -7.32 18.14 33.13
N ASP A 246 -6.50 18.02 34.17
CA ASP A 246 -5.05 17.81 34.06
C ASP A 246 -4.66 16.34 33.83
N LYS A 247 -5.63 15.44 33.63
CA LYS A 247 -5.37 14.07 33.15
C LYS A 247 -5.18 14.00 31.64
N PHE A 248 -5.74 14.95 30.88
CA PHE A 248 -5.59 14.94 29.43
C PHE A 248 -4.17 15.35 28.98
N THR A 249 -3.68 14.70 27.94
CA THR A 249 -2.47 15.08 27.21
C THR A 249 -2.84 15.60 25.83
N LYS A 250 -2.23 16.71 25.41
CA LYS A 250 -2.48 17.34 24.12
C LYS A 250 -1.32 17.12 23.14
N ASN A 251 -1.64 16.81 21.88
CA ASN A 251 -0.66 16.73 20.79
C ASN A 251 -1.28 17.13 19.43
N GLU A 252 -1.02 18.35 18.95
CA GLU A 252 -1.58 18.85 17.68
C GLU A 252 -0.92 18.22 16.43
N ASP A 253 0.25 17.58 16.56
CA ASP A 253 0.91 16.89 15.44
C ASP A 253 0.15 15.62 15.00
N GLN A 254 -0.85 15.20 15.79
CA GLN A 254 -1.71 14.05 15.51
C GLN A 254 -2.89 14.36 14.58
N ILE A 255 -3.05 15.63 14.17
CA ILE A 255 -4.02 16.00 13.13
C ILE A 255 -3.76 15.17 11.85
N PHE A 256 -4.83 14.59 11.32
CA PHE A 256 -4.75 13.79 10.10
C PHE A 256 -5.09 14.60 8.84
N GLY A 257 -6.18 15.38 8.87
CA GLY A 257 -6.66 16.19 7.74
C GLY A 257 -6.78 17.68 8.08
N PRO A 258 -7.23 18.54 7.14
CA PRO A 258 -7.87 18.21 5.87
C PRO A 258 -6.88 17.75 4.77
N LEU A 259 -5.59 18.04 4.92
CA LEU A 259 -4.51 17.57 4.03
C LEU A 259 -3.93 16.26 4.60
N CYS A 260 -4.23 15.13 3.97
CA CYS A 260 -3.87 13.82 4.52
C CYS A 260 -2.41 13.44 4.26
N PHE A 261 -2.02 13.47 2.97
CA PHE A 261 -0.69 13.13 2.48
C PHE A 261 -0.53 13.52 1.00
N THR A 262 0.70 13.40 0.49
CA THR A 262 1.03 13.56 -0.92
C THR A 262 1.76 12.35 -1.45
N GLN A 263 1.59 12.06 -2.74
CA GLN A 263 2.36 11.08 -3.49
C GLN A 263 2.90 11.74 -4.75
N TYR A 264 4.09 11.37 -5.19
CA TYR A 264 4.66 11.92 -6.41
C TYR A 264 5.52 10.91 -7.15
N THR A 265 5.58 11.07 -8.47
CA THR A 265 6.67 10.53 -9.28
C THR A 265 7.41 11.66 -9.96
N ARG A 266 8.62 11.32 -10.39
CA ARG A 266 9.48 12.21 -11.14
C ARG A 266 10.17 11.40 -12.23
N GLN A 267 10.27 11.98 -13.42
CA GLN A 267 11.07 11.45 -14.51
C GLN A 267 11.61 12.61 -15.33
N LYS A 268 12.94 12.81 -15.33
CA LYS A 268 13.59 13.97 -15.97
C LYS A 268 12.99 15.29 -15.45
N ASN A 269 12.36 16.04 -16.36
CA ASN A 269 11.73 17.33 -16.08
C ASN A 269 10.26 17.20 -15.66
N LEU A 270 9.66 16.00 -15.77
CA LEU A 270 8.28 15.78 -15.37
C LEU A 270 8.22 15.47 -13.87
N VAL A 271 7.39 16.22 -13.15
CA VAL A 271 6.90 15.86 -11.81
C VAL A 271 5.39 15.84 -11.84
N LYS A 272 4.81 14.73 -11.37
CA LYS A 272 3.37 14.59 -11.10
C LYS A 272 3.20 14.36 -9.62
N LEU A 273 2.31 15.12 -8.98
CA LEU A 273 2.02 15.02 -7.56
C LEU A 273 0.53 15.05 -7.31
N THR A 274 0.07 14.15 -6.45
CA THR A 274 -1.31 14.09 -5.96
C THR A 274 -1.32 14.41 -4.48
N ALA A 275 -2.10 15.42 -4.09
CA ALA A 275 -2.42 15.73 -2.70
C ALA A 275 -3.79 15.14 -2.34
N GLN A 276 -3.84 14.28 -1.33
CA GLN A 276 -5.06 13.67 -0.82
C GLN A 276 -5.69 14.54 0.27
N PHE A 277 -6.99 14.77 0.18
CA PHE A 277 -7.78 15.50 1.17
C PHE A 277 -8.81 14.60 1.84
N CYS A 278 -9.25 14.98 3.04
CA CYS A 278 -10.52 14.51 3.61
C CYS A 278 -11.73 15.06 2.80
N PRO A 279 -12.96 14.57 3.05
CA PRO A 279 -14.19 15.10 2.44
C PRO A 279 -14.52 16.56 2.83
N ILE A 280 -13.72 17.50 2.35
CA ILE A 280 -13.87 18.93 2.56
C ILE A 280 -14.97 19.52 1.66
N PRO A 281 -15.52 20.71 1.97
CA PRO A 281 -16.48 21.37 1.10
C PRO A 281 -15.90 21.68 -0.28
N LEU A 282 -16.72 21.49 -1.31
CA LEU A 282 -16.37 21.77 -2.70
C LEU A 282 -17.24 22.90 -3.27
N PRO A 283 -16.74 23.70 -4.24
CA PRO A 283 -15.40 23.63 -4.83
C PRO A 283 -14.30 24.15 -3.87
N SER A 284 -13.15 23.50 -3.88
CA SER A 284 -11.95 23.88 -3.11
C SER A 284 -10.70 23.84 -3.98
N LYS A 285 -9.69 24.64 -3.64
CA LYS A 285 -8.40 24.68 -4.35
C LYS A 285 -7.23 24.53 -3.38
N ALA A 286 -6.25 23.76 -3.81
CA ALA A 286 -4.96 23.58 -3.14
C ALA A 286 -3.88 24.38 -3.86
N LYS A 287 -2.95 24.98 -3.12
CA LYS A 287 -1.81 25.71 -3.68
C LYS A 287 -0.55 24.89 -3.46
N PHE A 288 0.20 24.65 -4.53
CA PHE A 288 1.54 24.07 -4.47
C PHE A 288 2.56 25.20 -4.44
N GLU A 289 3.38 25.20 -3.40
CA GLU A 289 4.39 26.23 -3.18
C GLU A 289 5.78 25.59 -3.02
N VAL A 290 6.81 26.28 -3.50
CA VAL A 290 8.21 25.85 -3.37
C VAL A 290 9.01 26.86 -2.57
N LYS A 291 10.04 26.37 -1.89
CA LYS A 291 10.94 27.24 -1.12
C LYS A 291 12.06 27.76 -2.03
N GLN A 292 12.05 29.07 -2.31
CA GLN A 292 13.08 29.78 -3.10
C GLN A 292 13.64 30.93 -2.26
N GLU A 293 14.98 31.02 -2.14
CA GLU A 293 15.66 32.08 -1.38
C GLU A 293 15.11 32.26 0.06
N GLY A 294 14.73 31.15 0.69
CA GLY A 294 14.16 31.14 2.05
C GLY A 294 12.68 31.54 2.15
N LYS A 295 12.01 31.88 1.04
CA LYS A 295 10.59 32.24 0.99
C LYS A 295 9.77 31.20 0.23
N TRP A 296 8.52 31.03 0.63
CA TRP A 296 7.56 30.20 -0.09
C TRP A 296 6.99 30.98 -1.28
N LYS A 297 6.98 30.35 -2.45
CA LYS A 297 6.43 30.90 -3.69
C LYS A 297 5.43 29.91 -4.27
N MET A 298 4.19 30.35 -4.45
CA MET A 298 3.17 29.57 -5.16
C MET A 298 3.56 29.39 -6.63
N ILE A 299 3.48 28.14 -7.10
CA ILE A 299 3.80 27.75 -8.48
C ILE A 299 2.52 27.39 -9.24
N GLN A 300 1.60 26.67 -8.61
CA GLN A 300 0.36 26.22 -9.24
C GLN A 300 -0.76 26.09 -8.21
N GLU A 301 -2.00 26.32 -8.65
CA GLU A 301 -3.21 25.93 -7.94
C GLU A 301 -3.87 24.75 -8.65
N ALA A 302 -4.49 23.85 -7.88
CA ALA A 302 -5.27 22.73 -8.41
C ALA A 302 -6.59 22.61 -7.66
N GLU A 303 -7.66 22.29 -8.39
CA GLU A 303 -8.97 22.01 -7.80
C GLU A 303 -8.99 20.65 -7.11
N VAL A 304 -9.68 20.57 -5.98
CA VAL A 304 -9.95 19.32 -5.28
C VAL A 304 -11.17 18.66 -5.93
N LYS A 305 -11.00 17.43 -6.44
CA LYS A 305 -12.02 16.76 -7.27
C LYS A 305 -12.79 15.67 -6.51
N TYR A 306 -14.13 15.76 -6.55
CA TYR A 306 -15.02 14.67 -6.14
C TYR A 306 -15.02 13.52 -7.17
N PRO A 307 -15.18 12.25 -6.76
CA PRO A 307 -15.25 11.74 -5.37
C PRO A 307 -13.88 11.45 -4.74
N SER A 308 -12.78 11.66 -5.48
CA SER A 308 -11.42 11.34 -5.01
C SER A 308 -10.91 12.19 -3.85
N TYR A 309 -11.44 13.41 -3.71
CA TYR A 309 -10.89 14.46 -2.87
C TYR A 309 -9.37 14.63 -3.08
N THR A 310 -8.93 14.60 -4.34
CA THR A 310 -7.54 14.83 -4.71
C THR A 310 -7.35 16.16 -5.44
N ALA A 311 -6.22 16.82 -5.17
CA ALA A 311 -5.71 17.90 -6.00
C ALA A 311 -4.44 17.41 -6.72
N GLN A 312 -4.42 17.51 -8.05
CA GLN A 312 -3.37 16.94 -8.89
C GLN A 312 -2.54 18.06 -9.54
N PHE A 313 -1.23 17.95 -9.45
CA PHE A 313 -0.26 18.90 -9.96
C PHE A 313 0.64 18.23 -11.01
N ARG A 314 1.00 18.98 -12.04
CA ARG A 314 1.88 18.54 -13.12
C ARG A 314 2.85 19.67 -13.47
N PHE A 315 4.13 19.34 -13.50
CA PHE A 315 5.19 20.25 -13.90
C PHE A 315 6.05 19.57 -14.97
N ASP A 316 5.99 20.06 -16.21
CA ASP A 316 6.72 19.47 -17.34
C ASP A 316 8.19 19.95 -17.45
N ASP A 317 8.53 21.05 -16.78
CA ASP A 317 9.85 21.72 -16.84
C ASP A 317 10.51 21.82 -15.45
N TRP A 318 10.37 20.79 -14.62
CA TRP A 318 10.93 20.76 -13.27
C TRP A 318 12.45 20.56 -13.27
N SER A 319 13.17 21.37 -12.49
CA SER A 319 14.64 21.28 -12.44
C SER A 319 15.14 19.99 -11.81
N TYR A 320 15.85 19.22 -12.63
CA TYR A 320 16.72 18.06 -12.35
C TYR A 320 17.56 17.99 -11.08
N VAL A 321 18.15 19.14 -10.79
CA VAL A 321 19.55 19.14 -10.33
C VAL A 321 19.65 19.04 -8.83
N GLU A 322 18.63 19.52 -8.11
CA GLU A 322 18.61 19.59 -6.65
C GLU A 322 17.27 19.15 -6.08
N SER A 323 17.30 18.65 -4.85
CA SER A 323 16.08 18.40 -4.09
C SER A 323 15.37 19.72 -3.79
N THR A 324 14.06 19.77 -3.97
CA THR A 324 13.27 20.99 -3.79
C THR A 324 12.22 20.79 -2.71
N SER A 325 12.31 21.57 -1.64
CA SER A 325 11.25 21.60 -0.63
C SER A 325 9.98 22.22 -1.21
N PHE A 326 8.85 21.55 -1.01
CA PHE A 326 7.53 22.03 -1.37
C PHE A 326 6.63 22.08 -0.13
N ARG A 327 5.52 22.81 -0.23
CA ARG A 327 4.37 22.62 0.64
C ARG A 327 3.08 22.74 -0.16
N ILE A 328 2.06 21.99 0.26
CA ILE A 328 0.67 22.23 -0.12
C ILE A 328 0.06 23.12 0.94
N SER A 329 -0.61 24.19 0.54
CA SER A 329 -1.43 25.01 1.45
C SER A 329 -2.89 24.98 1.03
N TYR A 330 -3.79 24.92 2.01
CA TYR A 330 -5.22 24.94 1.81
C TYR A 330 -5.91 25.85 2.84
N ASP A 331 -6.73 26.77 2.35
CA ASP A 331 -7.48 27.73 3.17
C ASP A 331 -8.88 27.16 3.45
N PHE A 332 -9.11 26.68 4.68
CA PHE A 332 -10.41 26.19 5.12
C PHE A 332 -11.26 27.35 5.63
N LYS A 333 -12.46 27.53 5.07
CA LYS A 333 -13.37 28.62 5.41
C LYS A 333 -14.50 28.15 6.33
N TYR A 334 -14.62 28.80 7.47
CA TYR A 334 -15.67 28.57 8.46
C TYR A 334 -16.96 29.33 8.11
N LYS A 335 -18.10 28.92 8.72
CA LYS A 335 -19.42 29.56 8.54
C LYS A 335 -19.44 31.03 8.97
N ASP A 336 -18.62 31.41 9.95
CA ASP A 336 -18.49 32.80 10.41
C ASP A 336 -17.59 33.68 9.51
N GLY A 337 -17.02 33.09 8.46
CA GLY A 337 -16.13 33.76 7.51
C GLY A 337 -14.65 33.76 7.90
N SER A 338 -14.29 33.24 9.08
CA SER A 338 -12.89 33.03 9.45
C SER A 338 -12.23 31.98 8.55
N ILE A 339 -10.91 32.07 8.41
CA ILE A 339 -10.11 31.21 7.55
C ILE A 339 -8.97 30.62 8.38
N GLU A 340 -8.80 29.31 8.31
CA GLU A 340 -7.64 28.60 8.83
C GLU A 340 -6.86 28.00 7.66
N THR A 341 -5.56 28.27 7.59
CA THR A 341 -4.70 27.70 6.56
C THR A 341 -3.99 26.46 7.08
N PHE A 342 -4.20 25.33 6.42
CA PHE A 342 -3.50 24.07 6.66
C PHE A 342 -2.32 23.92 5.70
N TYR A 343 -1.23 23.34 6.19
CA TYR A 343 -0.02 23.12 5.43
C TYR A 343 0.40 21.65 5.46
N TRP A 344 0.91 21.15 4.34
CA TRP A 344 1.58 19.86 4.23
C TRP A 344 2.92 20.06 3.52
N ASP A 345 4.01 20.02 4.27
CA ASP A 345 5.36 20.17 3.74
C ASP A 345 5.88 18.86 3.14
N GLY A 346 6.84 18.94 2.22
CA GLY A 346 7.52 17.77 1.67
C GLY A 346 8.73 18.13 0.84
N THR A 347 9.30 17.14 0.14
CA THR A 347 10.43 17.37 -0.76
C THR A 347 10.30 16.54 -2.03
N ILE A 348 10.44 17.20 -3.18
CA ILE A 348 10.69 16.52 -4.45
C ILE A 348 12.19 16.22 -4.49
N SER A 349 12.54 14.95 -4.32
CA SER A 349 13.92 14.50 -4.22
C SER A 349 14.66 14.63 -5.55
N LYS A 350 15.96 14.94 -5.47
CA LYS A 350 16.89 14.83 -6.59
C LYS A 350 16.93 13.39 -7.10
N GLU A 351 16.86 13.21 -8.40
CA GLU A 351 16.95 11.89 -9.01
C GLU A 351 18.36 11.28 -8.77
N PRO A 352 18.46 10.01 -8.32
CA PRO A 352 19.73 9.36 -7.95
C PRO A 352 20.55 8.86 -9.15
N VAL A 353 20.43 9.50 -10.33
CA VAL A 353 21.11 9.07 -11.56
C VAL A 353 22.64 9.01 -11.41
N SER A 354 23.22 9.83 -10.54
CA SER A 354 24.66 9.85 -10.25
C SER A 354 25.12 8.90 -9.14
N LYS A 355 24.20 8.29 -8.37
CA LYS A 355 24.56 7.30 -7.34
C LYS A 355 25.14 6.05 -8.01
N LYS A 356 26.01 5.31 -7.32
CA LYS A 356 26.51 4.01 -7.82
C LYS A 356 25.48 2.90 -7.68
N SER A 357 24.52 3.07 -6.79
CA SER A 357 23.42 2.16 -6.58
C SER A 357 22.13 2.92 -6.31
N VAL A 358 21.01 2.35 -6.72
CA VAL A 358 19.66 2.84 -6.42
C VAL A 358 18.97 1.78 -5.57
N LYS A 359 18.28 2.20 -4.52
CA LYS A 359 17.60 1.28 -3.60
C LYS A 359 16.10 1.48 -3.60
N ALA A 360 15.35 0.40 -3.76
CA ALA A 360 13.89 0.39 -3.69
C ALA A 360 13.43 -0.23 -2.37
N PHE A 361 12.49 0.43 -1.69
CA PHE A 361 11.61 -0.22 -0.72
C PHE A 361 10.43 -0.82 -1.48
N VAL A 362 10.21 -2.14 -1.34
CA VAL A 362 9.21 -2.88 -2.11
C VAL A 362 8.28 -3.62 -1.16
N ALA A 363 6.97 -3.41 -1.32
CA ALA A 363 5.96 -3.92 -0.41
C ALA A 363 4.65 -4.25 -1.13
N SER A 364 3.82 -5.09 -0.52
CA SER A 364 2.45 -5.39 -0.96
C SER A 364 1.62 -5.90 0.22
N CYS A 365 0.32 -6.08 0.04
CA CYS A 365 -0.55 -6.88 0.92
C CYS A 365 -0.59 -6.36 2.37
N ASN A 366 -1.20 -5.19 2.53
CA ASN A 366 -1.23 -4.43 3.78
C ASN A 366 -2.57 -4.58 4.52
N HIS A 367 -2.76 -5.72 5.17
CA HIS A 367 -3.89 -5.93 6.08
C HIS A 367 -3.74 -5.12 7.37
N ASP A 368 -4.85 -4.66 7.93
CA ASP A 368 -4.87 -3.84 9.15
C ASP A 368 -4.40 -4.52 10.46
N LEU A 369 -3.97 -5.79 10.43
CA LEU A 369 -3.41 -6.50 11.59
C LEU A 369 -2.15 -5.81 12.13
N GLY A 370 -1.40 -5.17 11.24
CA GLY A 370 -0.18 -4.42 11.56
C GLY A 370 -0.41 -2.91 11.75
N PHE A 371 -1.62 -2.40 11.53
CA PHE A 371 -1.88 -0.95 11.54
C PHE A 371 -1.47 -0.33 12.89
N PRO A 372 -0.71 0.78 12.91
CA PRO A 372 -0.39 1.71 11.81
C PRO A 372 0.98 1.51 11.15
N ASP A 373 1.52 0.28 11.14
CA ASP A 373 2.75 -0.08 10.42
C ASP A 373 3.99 0.74 10.77
N GLN A 374 4.02 1.26 11.99
CA GLN A 374 5.09 2.14 12.44
C GLN A 374 6.45 1.43 12.50
N ASP A 375 6.43 0.13 12.81
CA ASP A 375 7.59 -0.75 12.75
C ASP A 375 8.16 -0.84 11.33
N ILE A 376 7.31 -1.10 10.33
CA ILE A 376 7.71 -1.14 8.92
C ILE A 376 8.30 0.21 8.49
N VAL A 377 7.60 1.32 8.78
CA VAL A 377 8.05 2.65 8.40
C VAL A 377 9.40 2.98 9.02
N GLU A 378 9.59 2.67 10.30
CA GLU A 378 10.87 2.87 10.99
C GLU A 378 11.97 2.01 10.34
N TYR A 379 11.72 0.72 10.15
CA TYR A 379 12.75 -0.22 9.69
C TYR A 379 13.11 0.00 8.21
N ALA A 380 12.12 0.21 7.35
CA ALA A 380 12.34 0.55 5.93
C ALA A 380 13.14 1.86 5.79
N SER A 381 12.89 2.85 6.65
CA SER A 381 13.63 4.13 6.64
C SER A 381 15.13 3.96 6.94
N VAL A 382 15.52 2.94 7.72
CA VAL A 382 16.95 2.65 8.00
C VAL A 382 17.72 2.32 6.71
N HIS A 383 17.04 1.77 5.71
CA HIS A 383 17.67 1.42 4.45
C HIS A 383 17.92 2.62 3.53
N GLU A 384 17.34 3.79 3.84
CA GLU A 384 17.41 5.02 3.02
C GLU A 384 16.97 4.78 1.56
N PRO A 385 15.72 4.33 1.31
CA PRO A 385 15.26 4.03 -0.04
C PRO A 385 15.21 5.29 -0.91
N ASP A 386 15.60 5.13 -2.18
CA ASP A 386 15.54 6.15 -3.22
C ASP A 386 14.17 6.25 -3.88
N LEU A 387 13.40 5.14 -3.83
CA LEU A 387 12.06 5.00 -4.37
C LEU A 387 11.27 3.95 -3.58
N VAL A 388 9.94 4.06 -3.63
CA VAL A 388 9.00 3.13 -3.02
C VAL A 388 8.13 2.47 -4.08
N LEU A 389 7.94 1.15 -3.98
CA LEU A 389 7.07 0.36 -4.85
C LEU A 389 6.05 -0.39 -3.98
N PHE A 390 4.78 -0.01 -4.06
CA PHE A 390 3.66 -0.78 -3.53
C PHE A 390 3.03 -1.57 -4.66
N LEU A 391 3.20 -2.89 -4.64
CA LEU A 391 2.88 -3.81 -5.74
C LEU A 391 1.57 -4.57 -5.49
N GLY A 392 0.50 -3.86 -5.13
CA GLY A 392 -0.80 -4.46 -4.85
C GLY A 392 -1.24 -4.40 -3.39
N ASP A 393 -2.55 -4.48 -3.19
CA ASP A 393 -3.22 -4.58 -1.90
C ASP A 393 -2.75 -3.53 -0.88
N GLN A 394 -2.89 -2.24 -1.25
CA GLN A 394 -2.56 -1.17 -0.31
C GLN A 394 -3.46 -1.20 0.94
N PHE A 395 -4.66 -1.76 0.82
CA PHE A 395 -5.53 -2.14 1.93
C PHE A 395 -6.41 -3.32 1.51
N TYR A 396 -7.11 -3.92 2.48
CA TYR A 396 -8.17 -4.91 2.24
C TYR A 396 -9.54 -4.28 2.45
N GLU A 397 -10.54 -4.71 1.69
CA GLU A 397 -11.93 -4.25 1.83
C GLU A 397 -12.49 -4.52 3.23
N ILE A 398 -11.93 -5.46 3.98
CA ILE A 398 -12.32 -5.75 5.35
C ILE A 398 -11.60 -4.89 6.41
N ASN A 399 -10.62 -4.07 6.02
CA ASN A 399 -9.83 -3.27 6.96
C ASN A 399 -10.74 -2.35 7.81
N GLY A 400 -10.47 -2.36 9.11
CA GLY A 400 -11.18 -1.61 10.15
C GLY A 400 -12.41 -2.31 10.72
N HIS A 401 -12.62 -3.62 10.48
CA HIS A 401 -13.64 -4.46 11.15
C HIS A 401 -15.12 -4.18 10.86
N PHE A 402 -15.46 -3.34 9.88
CA PHE A 402 -16.85 -3.01 9.52
C PHE A 402 -17.33 -3.59 8.18
N GLY A 403 -16.58 -4.52 7.59
CA GLY A 403 -16.83 -4.98 6.22
C GLY A 403 -16.64 -3.85 5.20
N PHE A 404 -17.38 -3.93 4.09
CA PHE A 404 -17.33 -2.92 3.04
C PHE A 404 -18.71 -2.60 2.49
N GLN A 405 -18.85 -1.37 2.00
CA GLN A 405 -20.10 -0.84 1.50
C GLN A 405 -20.06 -0.69 -0.02
N THR A 406 -21.07 -1.24 -0.69
CA THR A 406 -21.19 -1.18 -2.17
C THR A 406 -22.28 -0.21 -2.64
N ALA A 407 -23.21 0.17 -1.76
CA ALA A 407 -24.29 1.13 -2.04
C ALA A 407 -24.78 1.84 -0.75
N PRO A 408 -25.41 3.03 -0.85
CA PRO A 408 -25.40 3.90 -2.02
C PRO A 408 -23.97 4.36 -2.37
N LEU A 409 -23.78 4.81 -3.60
CA LEU A 409 -22.46 5.01 -4.20
C LEU A 409 -21.63 6.06 -3.44
N GLU A 410 -22.28 7.11 -2.95
CA GLU A 410 -21.69 8.18 -2.15
C GLU A 410 -21.08 7.66 -0.85
N LYS A 411 -21.76 6.74 -0.17
CA LYS A 411 -21.26 6.10 1.06
C LYS A 411 -20.17 5.08 0.76
N ALA A 412 -20.27 4.38 -0.37
CA ALA A 412 -19.21 3.48 -0.84
C ALA A 412 -17.91 4.23 -1.16
N TYR A 413 -17.98 5.48 -1.65
CA TYR A 413 -16.81 6.33 -1.82
C TYR A 413 -16.15 6.67 -0.48
N LEU A 414 -16.94 7.03 0.53
CA LEU A 414 -16.42 7.36 1.86
C LEU A 414 -15.84 6.12 2.58
N ASP A 415 -16.43 4.94 2.39
CA ASP A 415 -15.88 3.69 2.89
C ASP A 415 -14.52 3.35 2.26
N TYR A 416 -14.39 3.52 0.94
CA TYR A 416 -13.11 3.41 0.24
C TYR A 416 -12.08 4.40 0.82
N LEU A 417 -12.44 5.68 0.89
CA LEU A 417 -11.54 6.73 1.35
C LEU A 417 -11.05 6.50 2.77
N ARG A 418 -11.89 5.96 3.65
CA ARG A 418 -11.47 5.57 5.01
C ARG A 418 -10.32 4.56 4.99
N LYS A 419 -10.41 3.53 4.15
CA LYS A 419 -9.38 2.47 4.05
C LYS A 419 -8.12 3.00 3.38
N TRP A 420 -8.29 3.82 2.34
CA TRP A 420 -7.19 4.57 1.72
C TRP A 420 -6.48 5.51 2.70
N TYR A 421 -7.23 6.16 3.59
CA TYR A 421 -6.68 7.01 4.64
C TYR A 421 -5.90 6.23 5.68
N MET A 422 -6.33 5.02 6.06
CA MET A 422 -5.53 4.14 6.93
C MET A 422 -4.17 3.85 6.31
N PHE A 423 -4.14 3.45 5.02
CA PHE A 423 -2.89 3.25 4.29
C PHE A 423 -2.01 4.52 4.29
N GLY A 424 -2.59 5.65 3.91
CA GLY A 424 -1.90 6.95 3.96
C GLY A 424 -1.39 7.30 5.35
N TRP A 425 -2.13 6.99 6.40
CA TRP A 425 -1.75 7.31 7.78
C TRP A 425 -0.52 6.53 8.25
N SER A 426 -0.38 5.27 7.80
CA SER A 426 0.82 4.48 8.01
C SER A 426 2.02 5.10 7.28
N TYR A 427 1.91 5.31 5.97
CA TYR A 427 3.09 5.53 5.12
C TYR A 427 3.37 7.00 4.72
N ARG A 428 2.51 7.95 5.10
CA ARG A 428 2.63 9.37 4.66
C ARG A 428 4.00 10.00 4.89
N LYS A 429 4.73 9.58 5.94
CA LYS A 429 6.08 10.10 6.23
C LYS A 429 7.14 9.64 5.22
N LEU A 430 6.96 8.47 4.60
CA LEU A 430 7.82 8.02 3.48
C LEU A 430 7.48 8.79 2.22
N PHE A 431 6.18 8.84 1.85
CA PHE A 431 5.71 9.51 0.63
C PHE A 431 5.96 11.02 0.60
N GLN A 432 6.15 11.61 1.78
CA GLN A 432 6.52 13.02 1.95
C GLN A 432 7.83 13.39 1.24
N HIS A 433 8.75 12.42 1.08
CA HIS A 433 10.11 12.67 0.60
C HIS A 433 10.58 11.71 -0.50
N VAL A 434 10.00 10.51 -0.60
CA VAL A 434 10.43 9.47 -1.53
C VAL A 434 9.38 9.28 -2.63
N PRO A 435 9.74 9.27 -3.92
CA PRO A 435 8.78 9.00 -4.98
C PRO A 435 8.23 7.58 -4.86
N VAL A 436 6.97 7.42 -5.24
CA VAL A 436 6.24 6.16 -5.05
C VAL A 436 5.49 5.76 -6.32
N ILE A 437 5.47 4.45 -6.58
CA ILE A 437 4.54 3.78 -7.48
C ILE A 437 3.60 2.93 -6.63
N ASN A 438 2.29 3.02 -6.87
CA ASN A 438 1.29 2.10 -6.33
C ASN A 438 0.63 1.35 -7.48
N LEU A 439 0.58 0.03 -7.40
CA LEU A 439 -0.23 -0.81 -8.29
C LEU A 439 -1.50 -1.20 -7.54
N PRO A 440 -2.69 -0.77 -7.99
CA PRO A 440 -3.94 -1.37 -7.59
C PRO A 440 -3.98 -2.87 -7.90
N ASP A 441 -4.38 -3.67 -6.91
CA ASP A 441 -4.68 -5.10 -7.05
C ASP A 441 -6.19 -5.36 -6.81
N ASP A 442 -6.55 -6.59 -6.51
CA ASP A 442 -7.92 -7.07 -6.38
C ASP A 442 -8.65 -6.49 -5.15
N HIS A 443 -8.00 -6.47 -3.99
CA HIS A 443 -8.59 -5.94 -2.76
C HIS A 443 -8.76 -4.41 -2.77
N ASP A 444 -7.91 -3.70 -3.52
CA ASP A 444 -8.02 -2.24 -3.72
C ASP A 444 -9.35 -1.85 -4.40
N VAL A 445 -9.96 -2.77 -5.15
CA VAL A 445 -11.26 -2.57 -5.82
C VAL A 445 -12.43 -3.30 -5.16
N PHE A 446 -12.27 -3.67 -3.89
CA PHE A 446 -13.26 -4.38 -3.06
C PHE A 446 -13.63 -5.76 -3.58
N GLN A 447 -12.70 -6.47 -4.22
CA GLN A 447 -12.99 -7.78 -4.79
C GLN A 447 -11.84 -8.75 -4.53
N GLY A 448 -11.96 -9.62 -3.53
CA GLY A 448 -11.02 -10.75 -3.38
C GLY A 448 -11.05 -11.60 -4.65
N ASN A 449 -9.91 -11.69 -5.33
CA ASN A 449 -9.66 -12.20 -6.68
C ASN A 449 -10.26 -11.34 -7.81
N LEU A 450 -9.38 -10.68 -8.59
CA LEU A 450 -9.77 -9.84 -9.73
C LEU A 450 -9.34 -10.45 -11.07
N PHE A 451 -10.35 -10.88 -11.83
CA PHE A 451 -10.25 -11.16 -13.26
C PHE A 451 -10.95 -10.05 -14.03
N GLY A 452 -10.26 -8.94 -14.27
CA GLY A 452 -10.92 -7.71 -14.73
C GLY A 452 -11.58 -7.81 -16.11
N ALA A 453 -11.19 -8.79 -16.94
CA ALA A 453 -11.78 -9.10 -18.24
C ALA A 453 -12.05 -7.85 -19.10
N ASN A 454 -11.04 -6.97 -19.18
CA ASN A 454 -11.09 -5.69 -19.90
C ASN A 454 -12.19 -4.73 -19.41
N GLY A 455 -12.57 -4.81 -18.13
CA GLY A 455 -13.44 -3.82 -17.48
C GLY A 455 -14.92 -4.12 -17.57
N ILE A 456 -15.34 -5.31 -17.99
CA ILE A 456 -16.77 -5.65 -18.07
C ILE A 456 -17.43 -5.67 -16.68
N GLU A 457 -18.75 -5.64 -16.67
CA GLU A 457 -19.53 -6.05 -15.49
C GLU A 457 -19.54 -7.57 -15.40
N PHE A 458 -19.73 -8.13 -14.20
CA PHE A 458 -19.97 -9.55 -14.04
C PHE A 458 -21.08 -10.03 -15.00
N PRO A 459 -20.84 -11.10 -15.79
CA PRO A 459 -21.83 -11.61 -16.72
C PRO A 459 -23.15 -11.92 -16.01
N LYS A 460 -24.28 -11.51 -16.58
CA LYS A 460 -25.61 -11.76 -15.97
C LYS A 460 -25.87 -13.24 -15.68
N ALA A 461 -25.30 -14.14 -16.49
CA ALA A 461 -25.40 -15.58 -16.32
C ALA A 461 -24.61 -16.13 -15.11
N SER A 462 -23.71 -15.33 -14.52
CA SER A 462 -22.99 -15.70 -13.30
C SER A 462 -23.64 -15.17 -12.01
N ALA A 463 -24.71 -14.37 -12.09
CA ALA A 463 -25.30 -13.68 -10.94
C ALA A 463 -25.84 -14.63 -9.85
N ASP A 464 -26.25 -15.85 -10.21
CA ASP A 464 -26.72 -16.89 -9.29
C ASP A 464 -25.57 -17.80 -8.77
N LYS A 465 -24.35 -17.63 -9.30
CA LYS A 465 -23.20 -18.45 -8.93
C LYS A 465 -22.63 -17.97 -7.61
N ARG A 466 -22.03 -18.91 -6.87
CA ARG A 466 -21.37 -18.62 -5.60
C ARG A 466 -20.16 -17.70 -5.77
N TYR A 467 -19.44 -17.82 -6.90
CA TYR A 467 -18.24 -17.04 -7.23
C TYR A 467 -18.41 -16.38 -8.60
N PRO A 468 -19.26 -15.34 -8.72
CA PRO A 468 -19.53 -14.68 -10.00
C PRO A 468 -18.26 -14.05 -10.61
N ARG A 469 -17.31 -13.67 -9.74
CA ARG A 469 -15.99 -13.13 -10.09
C ARG A 469 -15.12 -14.04 -10.96
N ASP A 470 -15.29 -15.37 -10.87
CA ASP A 470 -14.51 -16.32 -11.68
C ASP A 470 -14.84 -16.22 -13.19
N TYR A 471 -15.98 -15.61 -13.53
CA TYR A 471 -16.36 -15.32 -14.91
C TYR A 471 -15.79 -13.99 -15.45
N GLY A 472 -15.13 -13.23 -14.58
CA GLY A 472 -14.50 -11.95 -14.88
C GLY A 472 -15.42 -10.73 -14.78
N GLY A 473 -14.80 -9.55 -14.74
CA GLY A 473 -15.42 -8.24 -14.59
C GLY A 473 -15.17 -7.59 -13.22
N TYR A 474 -15.80 -6.44 -13.02
CA TYR A 474 -15.77 -5.67 -11.77
C TYR A 474 -17.12 -5.70 -11.07
N MET A 475 -17.11 -5.98 -9.77
CA MET A 475 -18.28 -5.88 -8.89
C MET A 475 -18.78 -4.43 -8.73
N MET A 476 -17.84 -3.50 -8.52
CA MET A 476 -18.17 -2.09 -8.27
C MET A 476 -18.45 -1.34 -9.60
N PRO A 477 -19.29 -0.29 -9.58
CA PRO A 477 -19.55 0.53 -10.77
C PRO A 477 -18.31 1.29 -11.22
N PRO A 478 -18.21 1.67 -12.52
CA PRO A 478 -17.00 2.28 -13.08
C PRO A 478 -16.61 3.58 -12.39
N ASP A 479 -17.55 4.39 -11.92
CA ASP A 479 -17.24 5.62 -11.18
C ASP A 479 -16.50 5.35 -9.86
N TRP A 480 -16.86 4.26 -9.17
CA TRP A 480 -16.16 3.81 -7.96
C TRP A 480 -14.81 3.20 -8.28
N VAL A 481 -14.71 2.39 -9.34
CA VAL A 481 -13.41 1.86 -9.78
C VAL A 481 -12.47 3.02 -10.16
N ASN A 482 -12.98 4.04 -10.85
CA ASN A 482 -12.22 5.22 -11.23
C ASN A 482 -11.82 6.11 -10.03
N LEU A 483 -12.60 6.11 -8.94
CA LEU A 483 -12.16 6.68 -7.66
C LEU A 483 -10.89 5.98 -7.16
N ALA A 484 -10.89 4.65 -7.13
CA ALA A 484 -9.75 3.86 -6.69
C ALA A 484 -8.52 4.09 -7.58
N MET A 485 -8.71 4.03 -8.91
CA MET A 485 -7.63 4.32 -9.86
C MET A 485 -7.07 5.74 -9.68
N THR A 486 -7.94 6.75 -9.54
CA THR A 486 -7.51 8.15 -9.43
C THR A 486 -6.69 8.40 -8.17
N THR A 487 -7.15 7.90 -7.02
CA THR A 487 -6.47 8.10 -5.74
C THR A 487 -5.12 7.39 -5.69
N GLN A 488 -5.02 6.20 -6.27
CA GLN A 488 -3.80 5.38 -6.21
C GLN A 488 -2.78 5.72 -7.30
N THR A 489 -3.18 6.14 -8.51
CA THR A 489 -2.27 6.18 -9.67
C THR A 489 -2.14 7.55 -10.35
N SER A 490 -2.91 8.57 -9.98
CA SER A 490 -2.86 9.89 -10.67
C SER A 490 -1.50 10.59 -10.65
N HIS A 491 -0.63 10.28 -9.68
CA HIS A 491 0.73 10.80 -9.58
C HIS A 491 1.77 9.98 -10.36
N MET A 492 1.42 8.80 -10.87
CA MET A 492 2.30 7.93 -11.66
C MET A 492 2.56 8.50 -13.06
N PRO A 493 3.51 7.95 -13.85
CA PRO A 493 3.70 8.35 -15.25
C PRO A 493 2.41 8.27 -16.07
N ASP A 494 2.37 9.03 -17.16
CA ASP A 494 1.21 9.01 -18.04
C ASP A 494 1.05 7.61 -18.68
N PRO A 495 -0.19 7.08 -18.82
CA PRO A 495 -0.40 5.77 -19.43
C PRO A 495 0.16 5.76 -20.86
N TYR A 496 0.71 4.62 -21.28
CA TYR A 496 1.21 4.43 -22.64
C TYR A 496 0.11 4.72 -23.68
N ASP A 497 -1.09 4.20 -23.44
CA ASP A 497 -2.31 4.59 -24.15
C ASP A 497 -3.42 4.79 -23.12
N SER A 498 -3.82 6.05 -22.93
CA SER A 498 -4.79 6.47 -21.91
C SER A 498 -6.24 6.18 -22.27
N THR A 499 -6.53 5.50 -23.39
CA THR A 499 -7.90 5.15 -23.78
C THR A 499 -8.52 4.26 -22.69
N PRO A 500 -9.65 4.67 -22.07
CA PRO A 500 -10.33 3.84 -21.08
C PRO A 500 -10.73 2.48 -21.66
N ILE A 501 -10.79 1.45 -20.80
CA ILE A 501 -11.36 0.15 -21.17
C ILE A 501 -12.90 0.18 -21.07
N GLU A 502 -13.54 -0.98 -21.14
CA GLU A 502 -14.99 -1.09 -21.07
C GLU A 502 -15.56 -0.36 -19.85
N ARG A 503 -16.78 0.17 -20.01
CA ARG A 503 -17.49 0.99 -19.01
C ARG A 503 -16.77 2.30 -18.62
N GLY A 504 -15.71 2.69 -19.33
CA GLY A 504 -14.99 3.94 -19.09
C GLY A 504 -13.99 3.86 -17.94
N ILE A 505 -13.50 2.67 -17.60
CA ILE A 505 -12.52 2.48 -16.52
C ILE A 505 -11.14 2.96 -16.98
N HIS A 506 -10.48 3.78 -16.18
CA HIS A 506 -9.15 4.33 -16.46
C HIS A 506 -8.07 3.24 -16.46
N VAL A 507 -7.00 3.47 -17.22
CA VAL A 507 -5.80 2.63 -17.28
C VAL A 507 -4.56 3.42 -16.85
N PHE A 508 -3.52 2.72 -16.42
CA PHE A 508 -2.27 3.29 -15.94
C PHE A 508 -1.01 2.52 -16.34
N TYR A 509 -1.11 1.42 -17.12
CA TYR A 509 0.07 0.75 -17.66
C TYR A 509 0.96 1.72 -18.45
N SER A 510 2.25 1.73 -18.13
CA SER A 510 3.22 2.73 -18.61
C SER A 510 4.66 2.30 -18.32
N ASN A 511 5.64 3.13 -18.65
CA ASN A 511 6.98 3.03 -18.12
C ASN A 511 7.35 4.21 -17.20
N TRP A 512 8.18 3.93 -16.20
CA TRP A 512 8.80 4.94 -15.35
C TRP A 512 10.32 4.86 -15.46
N ASP A 513 10.96 5.91 -15.96
CA ASP A 513 12.42 5.99 -16.00
C ASP A 513 12.92 6.82 -14.81
N TYR A 514 13.64 6.18 -13.88
CA TYR A 514 14.14 6.84 -12.67
C TYR A 514 15.44 6.22 -12.16
N GLY A 515 16.46 7.06 -11.91
CA GLY A 515 17.72 6.64 -11.28
C GLY A 515 18.62 5.78 -12.17
N GLY A 516 18.32 5.68 -13.46
CA GLY A 516 18.95 4.78 -14.42
C GLY A 516 18.26 3.42 -14.55
N ILE A 517 17.05 3.27 -14.01
CA ILE A 517 16.22 2.08 -14.15
C ILE A 517 14.98 2.45 -14.95
N SER A 518 14.63 1.63 -15.93
CA SER A 518 13.36 1.73 -16.64
C SER A 518 12.42 0.66 -16.08
N PHE A 519 11.37 1.10 -15.39
CA PHE A 519 10.33 0.22 -14.86
C PHE A 519 9.21 0.10 -15.89
N GLY A 520 8.86 -1.12 -16.30
CA GLY A 520 7.64 -1.41 -17.05
C GLY A 520 6.52 -1.73 -16.08
N ILE A 521 5.42 -0.99 -16.13
CA ILE A 521 4.28 -1.12 -15.22
C ILE A 521 3.12 -1.75 -15.99
N VAL A 522 2.61 -2.88 -15.50
CA VAL A 522 1.46 -3.59 -16.09
C VAL A 522 0.30 -3.72 -15.12
N GLU A 523 -0.90 -3.89 -15.68
CA GLU A 523 -2.18 -4.07 -14.99
C GLU A 523 -2.65 -5.51 -15.17
N ASP A 524 -1.91 -6.46 -14.59
CA ASP A 524 -2.06 -7.90 -14.77
C ASP A 524 -3.35 -8.50 -14.18
N ARG A 525 -4.11 -7.72 -13.41
CA ARG A 525 -5.48 -8.07 -12.99
C ARG A 525 -6.56 -7.55 -13.94
N LYS A 526 -6.38 -6.32 -14.46
CA LYS A 526 -7.45 -5.56 -15.12
C LYS A 526 -7.91 -6.16 -16.44
N PHE A 527 -6.99 -6.79 -17.17
CA PHE A 527 -7.25 -7.40 -18.47
C PHE A 527 -7.43 -8.91 -18.40
N LYS A 528 -7.10 -9.51 -17.25
CA LYS A 528 -7.04 -10.95 -17.05
C LYS A 528 -8.38 -11.63 -17.27
N SER A 529 -8.37 -12.74 -18.00
CA SER A 529 -9.55 -13.54 -18.28
C SER A 529 -10.03 -14.33 -17.07
N GLY A 530 -11.33 -14.28 -16.81
CA GLY A 530 -11.98 -15.09 -15.79
C GLY A 530 -11.90 -16.59 -16.12
N PRO A 531 -11.36 -17.44 -15.24
CA PRO A 531 -11.15 -18.85 -15.53
C PRO A 531 -12.45 -19.60 -15.82
N ALA A 532 -13.56 -19.30 -15.14
CA ALA A 532 -14.85 -19.95 -15.39
C ALA A 532 -15.51 -19.51 -16.71
N ALA A 533 -15.05 -18.41 -17.33
CA ALA A 533 -15.48 -18.00 -18.66
C ALA A 533 -14.69 -18.72 -19.78
N VAL A 534 -13.51 -19.26 -19.47
CA VAL A 534 -12.60 -19.89 -20.43
C VAL A 534 -12.62 -21.41 -20.31
N LEU A 535 -12.59 -21.93 -19.09
CA LEU A 535 -12.52 -23.36 -18.80
C LEU A 535 -13.89 -24.03 -18.97
N PRO A 536 -13.92 -25.31 -19.38
CA PRO A 536 -15.16 -26.05 -19.45
C PRO A 536 -15.62 -26.48 -18.05
N HIS A 537 -16.90 -26.85 -17.92
CA HIS A 537 -17.52 -27.18 -16.63
C HIS A 537 -16.82 -28.32 -15.87
N GLU A 538 -16.19 -29.26 -16.56
CA GLU A 538 -15.49 -30.38 -15.92
C GLU A 538 -14.25 -29.94 -15.13
N ALA A 539 -13.75 -28.70 -15.31
CA ALA A 539 -12.66 -28.18 -14.49
C ALA A 539 -13.10 -27.85 -13.05
N GLU A 540 -14.42 -27.74 -12.79
CA GLU A 540 -14.97 -27.42 -11.47
C GLU A 540 -14.31 -26.18 -10.83
N VAL A 541 -14.21 -25.10 -11.60
CA VAL A 541 -13.62 -23.84 -11.11
C VAL A 541 -14.40 -23.33 -9.91
N ARG A 542 -13.70 -23.17 -8.78
CA ARG A 542 -14.23 -22.58 -7.56
C ARG A 542 -13.23 -21.60 -6.97
N ASP A 543 -13.62 -20.33 -6.97
CA ASP A 543 -12.90 -19.25 -6.30
C ASP A 543 -11.45 -19.14 -6.76
N ALA A 544 -11.24 -19.04 -8.07
CA ALA A 544 -9.96 -19.10 -8.78
C ALA A 544 -9.21 -20.45 -8.80
N TYR A 545 -9.71 -21.54 -8.22
CA TYR A 545 -9.02 -22.84 -8.21
C TYR A 545 -9.76 -23.88 -9.06
N ILE A 546 -9.01 -24.78 -9.69
CA ILE A 546 -9.54 -26.04 -10.23
C ILE A 546 -9.69 -27.03 -9.08
N GLU A 547 -10.91 -27.52 -8.83
CA GLU A 547 -11.16 -28.52 -7.77
C GLU A 547 -11.26 -29.95 -8.28
N ASN A 548 -11.40 -30.15 -9.60
CA ASN A 548 -11.39 -31.49 -10.18
C ASN A 548 -9.94 -32.00 -10.33
N PRO A 549 -9.48 -32.98 -9.53
CA PRO A 549 -8.11 -33.50 -9.61
C PRO A 549 -7.81 -34.25 -10.93
N ASP A 550 -8.85 -34.73 -11.63
CA ASP A 550 -8.71 -35.45 -12.89
C ASP A 550 -8.64 -34.51 -14.11
N TYR A 551 -8.79 -33.19 -13.91
CA TYR A 551 -8.75 -32.23 -15.02
C TYR A 551 -7.30 -31.97 -15.49
N PRO A 552 -6.94 -32.27 -16.75
CA PRO A 552 -5.55 -32.23 -17.21
C PRO A 552 -5.14 -30.81 -17.64
N ILE A 553 -5.08 -29.86 -16.69
CA ILE A 553 -4.77 -28.45 -16.98
C ILE A 553 -3.40 -28.27 -17.67
N LYS A 554 -2.40 -29.08 -17.31
CA LYS A 554 -1.05 -29.05 -17.89
C LYS A 554 -0.99 -29.39 -19.38
N GLU A 555 -1.96 -30.17 -19.87
CA GLU A 555 -2.00 -30.66 -21.25
C GLU A 555 -2.87 -29.78 -22.16
N ARG A 556 -3.50 -28.75 -21.61
CA ARG A 556 -4.42 -27.86 -22.32
C ARG A 556 -3.83 -26.47 -22.51
N SER A 557 -4.18 -25.84 -23.62
CA SER A 557 -3.80 -24.46 -23.94
C SER A 557 -5.04 -23.64 -24.25
N PHE A 558 -5.05 -22.40 -23.78
CA PHE A 558 -6.15 -21.45 -23.96
C PHE A 558 -5.60 -20.18 -24.61
N PRO A 559 -5.37 -20.19 -25.94
CA PRO A 559 -4.75 -19.06 -26.65
C PRO A 559 -5.60 -17.78 -26.62
N ASP A 560 -6.91 -17.91 -26.44
CA ASP A 560 -7.84 -16.78 -26.37
C ASP A 560 -7.99 -16.20 -24.95
N ALA A 561 -7.27 -16.76 -23.96
CA ALA A 561 -7.26 -16.25 -22.60
C ALA A 561 -6.11 -15.26 -22.41
N HIS A 562 -6.41 -14.14 -21.75
CA HIS A 562 -5.50 -13.03 -21.54
C HIS A 562 -5.03 -12.96 -20.09
N LEU A 563 -3.75 -12.65 -19.90
CA LEU A 563 -3.13 -12.16 -18.68
C LEU A 563 -3.07 -10.63 -18.69
N LEU A 564 -2.40 -10.05 -19.70
CA LEU A 564 -2.22 -8.60 -19.88
C LEU A 564 -3.08 -8.03 -21.02
N GLY A 565 -3.46 -8.85 -22.01
CA GLY A 565 -4.19 -8.42 -23.19
C GLY A 565 -3.34 -7.60 -24.19
N THR A 566 -3.85 -7.46 -25.41
CA THR A 566 -3.08 -6.96 -26.58
C THR A 566 -2.44 -5.58 -26.38
N ARG A 567 -3.15 -4.63 -25.76
CA ARG A 567 -2.66 -3.25 -25.58
C ARG A 567 -1.40 -3.19 -24.72
N GLN A 568 -1.34 -4.01 -23.67
CA GLN A 568 -0.18 -4.09 -22.80
C GLN A 568 0.96 -4.88 -23.44
N ILE A 569 0.65 -5.90 -24.25
CA ILE A 569 1.65 -6.60 -25.06
C ILE A 569 2.31 -5.65 -26.06
N ASP A 570 1.55 -4.79 -26.72
CA ASP A 570 2.09 -3.80 -27.66
C ASP A 570 2.94 -2.75 -26.94
N PHE A 571 2.50 -2.26 -25.77
CA PHE A 571 3.34 -1.46 -24.88
C PHE A 571 4.67 -2.16 -24.57
N LEU A 572 4.64 -3.43 -24.14
CA LEU A 572 5.87 -4.15 -23.78
C LEU A 572 6.80 -4.33 -24.99
N LYS A 573 6.27 -4.53 -26.21
CA LYS A 573 7.08 -4.61 -27.44
C LYS A 573 7.84 -3.32 -27.68
N GLU A 574 7.21 -2.17 -27.49
CA GLU A 574 7.88 -0.88 -27.63
C GLU A 574 8.82 -0.59 -26.45
N TRP A 575 8.40 -0.92 -25.24
CA TRP A 575 9.18 -0.69 -24.03
C TRP A 575 10.51 -1.45 -24.03
N ILE A 576 10.56 -2.70 -24.50
CA ILE A 576 11.85 -3.45 -24.54
C ILE A 576 12.86 -2.82 -25.50
N GLU A 577 12.40 -2.13 -26.55
CA GLU A 577 13.24 -1.42 -27.53
C GLU A 577 13.66 -0.03 -27.04
N ASN A 578 12.86 0.60 -26.17
CA ASN A 578 13.10 1.96 -25.70
C ASN A 578 14.13 1.99 -24.56
N TRP A 579 15.35 2.43 -24.87
CA TRP A 579 16.45 2.60 -23.91
C TRP A 579 16.93 4.04 -23.90
N LYS A 580 16.65 4.79 -22.82
CA LYS A 580 17.21 6.13 -22.66
C LYS A 580 18.71 6.05 -22.38
N ASN A 581 19.42 7.17 -22.56
CA ASN A 581 20.87 7.27 -22.34
C ASN A 581 21.29 6.73 -20.97
N GLU A 582 20.56 7.13 -19.94
CA GLU A 582 20.77 6.74 -18.55
C GLU A 582 20.22 5.35 -18.18
N THR A 583 19.45 4.68 -19.05
CA THR A 583 18.83 3.38 -18.74
C THR A 583 19.88 2.28 -18.70
N GLU A 584 20.00 1.65 -17.54
CA GLU A 584 20.95 0.59 -17.24
C GLU A 584 20.27 -0.73 -16.92
N PHE A 585 19.08 -0.69 -16.31
CA PHE A 585 18.27 -1.85 -15.99
C PHE A 585 16.86 -1.71 -16.55
N LYS A 586 16.23 -2.85 -16.87
CA LYS A 586 14.79 -2.95 -17.14
C LYS A 586 14.15 -3.87 -16.11
N ILE A 587 13.11 -3.36 -15.44
CA ILE A 587 12.42 -4.06 -14.36
C ILE A 587 10.92 -4.04 -14.66
N LEU A 588 10.27 -5.20 -14.73
CA LEU A 588 8.82 -5.30 -14.82
C LEU A 588 8.22 -5.23 -13.41
N LEU A 589 7.10 -4.53 -13.27
CA LEU A 589 6.30 -4.43 -12.06
C LEU A 589 4.88 -4.95 -12.35
N SER A 590 4.40 -5.90 -11.55
CA SER A 590 3.03 -6.42 -11.59
C SER A 590 2.48 -6.59 -10.17
N ALA A 591 1.17 -6.83 -10.06
CA ALA A 591 0.56 -7.25 -8.81
C ALA A 591 0.97 -8.69 -8.44
N ALA A 592 0.90 -9.64 -9.38
CA ALA A 592 1.19 -11.05 -9.11
C ALA A 592 2.36 -11.63 -9.95
N PRO A 593 3.19 -12.53 -9.38
CA PRO A 593 4.23 -13.22 -10.13
C PRO A 593 3.64 -14.17 -11.18
N PHE A 594 4.37 -14.42 -12.27
CA PHE A 594 3.92 -15.20 -13.42
C PHE A 594 4.14 -16.72 -13.26
N HIS A 595 3.82 -17.23 -12.06
CA HIS A 595 3.85 -18.64 -11.66
C HIS A 595 2.96 -18.87 -10.41
N ALA A 596 2.63 -20.12 -10.09
CA ALA A 596 1.88 -20.49 -8.88
C ALA A 596 2.71 -21.37 -7.91
N LEU A 597 3.29 -20.79 -6.85
CA LEU A 597 4.06 -21.55 -5.85
C LEU A 597 3.22 -22.09 -4.69
N GLN A 598 1.90 -22.03 -4.73
CA GLN A 598 1.13 -22.51 -3.59
C GLN A 598 1.08 -24.04 -3.55
N THR A 599 1.35 -24.61 -2.37
CA THR A 599 0.94 -25.96 -2.02
C THR A 599 -0.20 -26.00 -1.00
N LEU A 600 -1.02 -27.04 -1.07
CA LEU A 600 -2.08 -27.36 -0.13
C LEU A 600 -2.08 -28.87 0.20
N PRO A 601 -2.72 -29.30 1.31
CA PRO A 601 -2.86 -30.73 1.60
C PRO A 601 -3.56 -31.54 0.50
N ASP A 602 -4.53 -30.91 -0.17
CA ASP A 602 -5.25 -31.42 -1.33
C ASP A 602 -5.93 -30.26 -2.10
N GLU A 603 -6.49 -30.54 -3.27
CA GLU A 603 -7.18 -29.54 -4.12
C GLU A 603 -8.44 -28.96 -3.45
N LYS A 604 -9.04 -29.71 -2.52
CA LYS A 604 -10.28 -29.33 -1.81
C LYS A 604 -10.03 -28.43 -0.61
N SER A 605 -8.76 -28.25 -0.24
CA SER A 605 -8.34 -27.40 0.85
C SER A 605 -8.34 -25.91 0.50
N ASN A 606 -8.76 -25.54 -0.72
CA ASN A 606 -8.92 -24.12 -1.09
C ASN A 606 -9.90 -23.39 -0.14
N GLY A 607 -9.46 -22.26 0.39
CA GLY A 607 -10.15 -21.46 1.40
C GLY A 607 -9.73 -21.77 2.84
N MET A 608 -8.93 -22.81 3.06
CA MET A 608 -8.45 -23.20 4.39
C MET A 608 -7.09 -22.59 4.76
N GLN A 609 -6.45 -21.86 3.86
CA GLN A 609 -5.11 -21.26 4.03
C GLN A 609 -4.92 -20.60 5.41
N PRO A 610 -5.84 -19.73 5.90
CA PRO A 610 -5.66 -19.09 7.21
C PRO A 610 -5.76 -20.03 8.43
N ARG A 611 -6.25 -21.26 8.24
CA ARG A 611 -6.49 -22.28 9.25
C ARG A 611 -5.51 -23.46 9.17
N LEU A 612 -4.68 -23.52 8.13
CA LEU A 612 -3.66 -24.55 8.02
C LEU A 612 -2.68 -24.45 9.20
N GLU A 613 -2.22 -25.60 9.67
CA GLU A 613 -1.21 -25.65 10.72
C GLU A 613 0.07 -24.95 10.27
N ILE A 614 0.60 -24.08 11.14
CA ILE A 614 1.89 -23.42 10.96
C ILE A 614 2.95 -24.28 11.69
N PRO A 615 3.97 -24.78 10.99
CA PRO A 615 4.97 -25.68 11.58
C PRO A 615 5.94 -24.98 12.53
N GLU A 616 6.70 -25.78 13.28
CA GLU A 616 7.87 -25.26 14.00
C GLU A 616 8.96 -24.81 13.01
N LYS A 617 9.84 -23.90 13.46
CA LYS A 617 10.93 -23.40 12.61
C LYS A 617 11.84 -24.56 12.16
N GLY A 618 11.96 -24.73 10.84
CA GLY A 618 12.82 -25.73 10.21
C GLY A 618 12.15 -27.07 9.93
N GLU A 619 10.89 -27.25 10.33
CA GLU A 619 10.09 -28.41 9.96
C GLU A 619 9.62 -28.31 8.49
N TYR A 620 9.60 -29.44 7.79
CA TYR A 620 9.16 -29.55 6.41
C TYR A 620 7.83 -30.32 6.36
N ILE A 621 6.79 -29.69 5.81
CA ILE A 621 5.48 -30.35 5.66
C ILE A 621 5.55 -31.36 4.51
N LEU A 622 5.15 -32.61 4.77
CA LEU A 622 5.08 -33.68 3.77
C LEU A 622 3.63 -33.92 3.34
N GLY A 623 3.43 -34.23 2.06
CA GLY A 623 2.12 -34.58 1.49
C GLY A 623 1.36 -33.40 0.86
N ASP A 624 1.86 -32.18 1.02
CA ASP A 624 1.37 -31.01 0.31
C ASP A 624 1.62 -31.14 -1.21
N ILE A 625 0.65 -30.69 -2.01
CA ILE A 625 0.70 -30.72 -3.48
C ILE A 625 0.59 -29.30 -4.06
N PRO A 626 1.25 -29.00 -5.19
CA PRO A 626 0.99 -27.77 -5.93
C PRO A 626 -0.47 -27.69 -6.39
N VAL A 627 -1.09 -26.51 -6.28
CA VAL A 627 -2.49 -26.29 -6.68
C VAL A 627 -2.62 -25.21 -7.76
N ALA A 628 -3.60 -25.38 -8.65
CA ALA A 628 -3.83 -24.52 -9.79
C ALA A 628 -4.57 -23.24 -9.37
N ASP A 629 -3.88 -22.35 -8.63
CA ASP A 629 -4.36 -21.03 -8.26
C ASP A 629 -4.33 -20.09 -9.48
N MET A 630 -5.48 -19.93 -10.13
CA MET A 630 -5.62 -19.10 -11.33
C MET A 630 -5.61 -17.61 -11.03
N ASP A 631 -5.69 -17.24 -9.74
CA ASP A 631 -5.45 -15.89 -9.30
C ASP A 631 -3.98 -15.49 -9.51
N SER A 632 -3.03 -16.42 -9.40
CA SER A 632 -1.62 -16.13 -9.74
C SER A 632 -1.43 -15.78 -11.23
N GLY A 633 -0.32 -15.13 -11.58
CA GLY A 633 0.07 -14.92 -12.97
C GLY A 633 0.56 -16.18 -13.69
N GLY A 634 0.52 -17.36 -13.05
CA GLY A 634 0.72 -18.64 -13.73
C GLY A 634 -0.39 -18.97 -14.74
N TRP A 635 -1.57 -18.34 -14.57
CA TRP A 635 -2.71 -18.39 -15.47
C TRP A 635 -2.95 -17.05 -16.17
N PRO A 636 -3.32 -17.05 -17.46
CA PRO A 636 -3.26 -18.16 -18.42
C PRO A 636 -1.84 -18.40 -18.93
N LYS A 637 -1.44 -19.68 -18.97
CA LYS A 637 -0.09 -20.10 -19.37
C LYS A 637 0.36 -19.58 -20.74
N HIS A 638 -0.55 -19.57 -21.73
CA HIS A 638 -0.19 -19.18 -23.09
C HIS A 638 0.33 -17.74 -23.16
N GLU A 639 -0.47 -16.74 -22.75
CA GLU A 639 -0.04 -15.34 -22.82
C GLU A 639 1.09 -15.06 -21.82
N ARG A 640 1.12 -15.75 -20.67
CA ARG A 640 2.26 -15.74 -19.75
C ARG A 640 3.57 -16.09 -20.45
N ASP A 641 3.61 -17.18 -21.22
CA ASP A 641 4.81 -17.61 -21.94
C ASP A 641 5.22 -16.58 -23.01
N GLU A 642 4.25 -15.99 -23.72
CA GLU A 642 4.51 -14.93 -24.70
C GLU A 642 5.08 -13.65 -24.06
N VAL A 643 4.57 -13.25 -22.90
CA VAL A 643 5.11 -12.13 -22.13
C VAL A 643 6.56 -12.39 -21.73
N LEU A 644 6.86 -13.59 -21.21
CA LEU A 644 8.22 -13.91 -20.79
C LEU A 644 9.20 -13.98 -21.97
N LYS A 645 8.80 -14.57 -23.11
CA LYS A 645 9.60 -14.56 -24.35
C LYS A 645 9.89 -13.14 -24.82
N LEU A 646 8.97 -12.21 -24.59
CA LEU A 646 9.14 -10.81 -24.97
C LEU A 646 10.13 -10.09 -24.04
N ILE A 647 9.91 -10.14 -22.72
CA ILE A 647 10.69 -9.34 -21.77
C ILE A 647 12.10 -9.89 -21.53
N LYS A 648 12.35 -11.20 -21.73
CA LYS A 648 13.70 -11.77 -21.61
C LYS A 648 14.68 -11.17 -22.63
N LYS A 649 14.20 -10.71 -23.79
CA LYS A 649 15.01 -10.11 -24.86
C LYS A 649 15.79 -8.88 -24.39
N SER A 650 15.31 -8.22 -23.34
CA SER A 650 15.94 -7.03 -22.77
C SER A 650 16.51 -7.26 -21.36
N PHE A 651 16.75 -8.52 -20.99
CA PHE A 651 17.28 -8.93 -19.68
C PHE A 651 16.42 -8.42 -18.51
N THR A 652 15.10 -8.39 -18.71
CA THR A 652 14.17 -7.84 -17.73
C THR A 652 14.03 -8.75 -16.52
N LEU A 653 14.09 -8.14 -15.34
CA LEU A 653 13.77 -8.76 -14.06
C LEU A 653 12.35 -8.39 -13.62
N HIS A 654 11.67 -9.26 -12.87
CA HIS A 654 10.29 -9.04 -12.43
C HIS A 654 10.20 -8.80 -10.91
N LEU A 655 9.49 -7.76 -10.47
CA LEU A 655 9.09 -7.56 -9.07
C LEU A 655 7.57 -7.64 -8.96
N ALA A 656 7.07 -8.40 -7.99
CA ALA A 656 5.63 -8.64 -7.81
C ALA A 656 5.24 -8.76 -6.32
N GLY A 657 3.94 -8.69 -6.04
CA GLY A 657 3.31 -8.86 -4.72
C GLY A 657 2.35 -10.07 -4.68
N ASP A 658 1.12 -9.84 -4.19
CA ASP A 658 -0.08 -10.72 -4.12
C ASP A 658 0.05 -12.07 -3.39
N GLN A 659 1.04 -12.89 -3.73
CA GLN A 659 1.03 -14.31 -3.39
C GLN A 659 1.25 -14.60 -1.89
N HIS A 660 1.48 -13.59 -1.05
CA HIS A 660 1.66 -13.76 0.40
C HIS A 660 2.74 -14.80 0.79
N LEU A 661 3.66 -15.07 -0.15
CA LEU A 661 4.68 -16.09 -0.06
C LEU A 661 5.97 -15.50 -0.62
N PRO A 662 6.84 -14.97 0.26
CA PRO A 662 8.04 -14.27 -0.18
C PRO A 662 8.96 -15.25 -0.89
N SER A 663 9.34 -14.96 -2.14
CA SER A 663 10.11 -15.91 -2.94
C SER A 663 10.97 -15.23 -3.99
N VAL A 664 12.18 -15.79 -4.19
CA VAL A 664 13.01 -15.48 -5.35
C VAL A 664 13.05 -16.72 -6.23
N THR A 665 12.56 -16.58 -7.45
CA THR A 665 12.54 -17.66 -8.44
C THR A 665 13.03 -17.19 -9.80
N GLN A 666 13.32 -18.13 -10.68
CA GLN A 666 13.60 -17.87 -12.07
C GLN A 666 12.59 -18.60 -12.94
N TYR A 667 12.00 -17.86 -13.88
CA TYR A 667 11.01 -18.42 -14.78
C TYR A 667 11.66 -19.38 -15.79
N GLY A 668 10.93 -20.43 -16.14
CA GLY A 668 11.17 -21.23 -17.32
C GLY A 668 10.03 -21.12 -18.35
N ILE A 669 10.37 -21.18 -19.63
CA ILE A 669 9.46 -21.19 -20.78
C ILE A 669 9.57 -22.57 -21.44
N ASP A 670 10.70 -22.83 -22.11
CA ASP A 670 10.97 -24.09 -22.80
C ASP A 670 11.64 -25.10 -21.85
N ASP A 671 12.54 -24.64 -20.99
CA ASP A 671 13.18 -25.41 -19.92
C ASP A 671 13.35 -24.56 -18.64
N TYR A 672 13.94 -25.12 -17.59
CA TYR A 672 14.23 -24.39 -16.35
C TYR A 672 15.30 -23.32 -16.57
N GLN A 673 15.13 -22.16 -15.91
CA GLN A 673 16.12 -21.06 -15.86
C GLN A 673 16.43 -20.40 -17.22
N ASP A 674 15.51 -20.47 -18.19
CA ASP A 674 15.69 -19.91 -19.53
C ASP A 674 15.05 -18.52 -19.75
N ALA A 675 14.54 -17.91 -18.67
CA ALA A 675 13.95 -16.58 -18.63
C ALA A 675 14.35 -15.81 -17.35
N GLY A 676 13.75 -14.63 -17.15
CA GLY A 676 14.11 -13.69 -16.09
C GLY A 676 13.85 -14.19 -14.66
N TYR A 677 14.57 -13.61 -13.70
CA TYR A 677 14.29 -13.76 -12.28
C TYR A 677 13.05 -12.96 -11.86
N THR A 678 12.41 -13.41 -10.79
CA THR A 678 11.33 -12.70 -10.11
C THR A 678 11.55 -12.67 -8.61
N PHE A 679 11.19 -11.54 -7.99
CA PHE A 679 11.08 -11.43 -6.54
C PHE A 679 9.63 -11.08 -6.18
N ALA A 680 8.92 -12.07 -5.62
CA ALA A 680 7.63 -11.84 -4.99
C ALA A 680 7.88 -11.41 -3.54
N VAL A 681 7.51 -10.18 -3.20
CA VAL A 681 7.79 -9.60 -1.88
C VAL A 681 6.86 -10.17 -0.80
N PRO A 682 7.28 -10.15 0.47
CA PRO A 682 6.38 -10.50 1.57
C PRO A 682 5.17 -9.57 1.66
N ALA A 683 4.06 -10.13 2.13
CA ALA A 683 2.95 -9.33 2.61
C ALA A 683 3.36 -8.55 3.87
N LEU A 684 3.04 -7.26 3.92
CA LEU A 684 3.31 -6.41 5.07
C LEU A 684 2.61 -6.91 6.34
N ALA A 685 1.39 -7.40 6.18
CA ALA A 685 0.62 -8.07 7.23
C ALA A 685 -0.19 -9.21 6.61
N ASN A 686 0.30 -10.44 6.77
CA ASN A 686 -0.21 -11.58 6.03
C ASN A 686 -1.49 -12.18 6.64
N SER A 687 -2.64 -11.84 6.04
CA SER A 687 -3.95 -12.39 6.42
C SER A 687 -4.24 -13.76 5.82
N TRP A 688 -3.63 -14.07 4.68
CA TRP A 688 -3.87 -15.25 3.85
C TRP A 688 -2.55 -15.99 3.55
N PRO A 689 -1.98 -16.72 4.52
CA PRO A 689 -0.65 -17.30 4.39
C PRO A 689 -0.65 -18.45 3.39
N ARG A 690 -0.15 -18.18 2.17
CA ARG A 690 0.24 -19.25 1.24
C ARG A 690 1.53 -19.92 1.73
N ARG A 691 1.77 -21.13 1.26
CA ARG A 691 2.92 -21.95 1.65
C ARG A 691 3.42 -22.79 0.48
N TRP A 692 4.70 -23.15 0.52
CA TRP A 692 5.39 -23.94 -0.50
C TRP A 692 6.21 -25.05 0.15
N TRP A 693 5.59 -26.22 0.22
CA TRP A 693 6.23 -27.48 0.63
C TRP A 693 5.98 -28.54 -0.45
N PRO A 694 6.62 -28.41 -1.62
CA PRO A 694 6.46 -29.37 -2.70
C PRO A 694 7.07 -30.73 -2.30
N PRO A 695 6.74 -31.81 -3.02
CA PRO A 695 7.51 -33.04 -2.97
C PRO A 695 9.00 -32.76 -3.19
N ILE A 696 9.86 -33.26 -2.29
CA ILE A 696 11.30 -32.99 -2.36
C ILE A 696 11.87 -33.67 -3.61
N ASN A 697 12.40 -32.87 -4.52
CA ASN A 697 13.01 -33.33 -5.76
C ASN A 697 14.25 -32.48 -6.07
N GLU A 698 15.44 -33.10 -6.06
CA GLU A 698 16.73 -32.50 -6.43
C GLU A 698 16.95 -31.05 -5.90
N PRO A 699 16.86 -30.81 -4.57
CA PRO A 699 17.09 -29.49 -4.02
C PRO A 699 18.54 -29.02 -4.23
N MET A 700 18.74 -27.71 -4.15
CA MET A 700 20.09 -27.14 -4.19
C MET A 700 20.95 -27.72 -3.06
N LEU A 701 22.22 -28.00 -3.33
CA LEU A 701 23.11 -28.66 -2.38
C LEU A 701 23.18 -27.89 -1.05
N GLY A 702 22.81 -28.55 0.06
CA GLY A 702 22.82 -27.97 1.40
C GLY A 702 21.71 -26.94 1.67
N GLN A 703 20.73 -26.80 0.76
CA GLN A 703 19.59 -25.91 0.91
C GLN A 703 18.31 -26.70 1.26
N PRO A 704 17.24 -26.00 1.71
CA PRO A 704 15.95 -26.63 2.00
C PRO A 704 15.36 -27.39 0.79
N GLY A 705 14.56 -28.42 1.09
CA GLY A 705 13.96 -29.33 0.09
C GLY A 705 13.05 -28.68 -0.95
N TYR A 706 12.61 -27.44 -0.70
CA TYR A 706 11.75 -26.66 -1.59
C TYR A 706 12.52 -25.83 -2.64
N THR A 707 13.86 -25.85 -2.61
CA THR A 707 14.72 -25.17 -3.59
C THR A 707 14.95 -26.06 -4.81
N GLY A 708 15.50 -25.50 -5.90
CA GLY A 708 15.78 -26.26 -7.12
C GLY A 708 14.69 -26.15 -8.19
N ASN A 709 14.64 -27.12 -9.10
CA ASN A 709 13.70 -27.13 -10.23
C ASN A 709 12.35 -27.73 -9.84
N HIS A 710 11.27 -26.97 -10.06
CA HIS A 710 9.90 -27.38 -9.74
C HIS A 710 8.91 -26.98 -10.84
N GLU A 711 7.81 -27.71 -10.95
CA GLU A 711 6.67 -27.27 -11.75
C GLU A 711 5.53 -26.79 -10.85
N ASP A 712 4.89 -25.70 -11.23
CA ASP A 712 3.59 -25.36 -10.66
C ASP A 712 2.48 -26.28 -11.21
N ALA A 713 1.26 -26.11 -10.71
CA ALA A 713 0.12 -26.92 -11.12
C ALA A 713 -0.30 -26.70 -12.59
N PHE A 714 0.09 -25.59 -13.21
CA PHE A 714 -0.13 -25.32 -14.63
C PHE A 714 0.95 -25.95 -15.53
N GLY A 715 2.00 -26.52 -14.95
CA GLY A 715 3.16 -27.03 -15.68
C GLY A 715 4.14 -25.94 -16.08
N ASN A 716 4.08 -24.76 -15.46
CA ASN A 716 5.12 -23.76 -15.62
C ASN A 716 6.37 -24.22 -14.88
N LYS A 717 7.51 -24.15 -15.56
CA LYS A 717 8.81 -24.45 -14.97
C LYS A 717 9.26 -23.27 -14.11
N VAL A 718 9.69 -23.56 -12.89
CA VAL A 718 10.14 -22.57 -11.92
C VAL A 718 11.38 -23.09 -11.22
N TYR A 719 12.46 -22.30 -11.24
CA TYR A 719 13.62 -22.57 -10.41
C TYR A 719 13.53 -21.74 -9.13
N VAL A 720 13.46 -22.40 -7.98
CA VAL A 720 13.25 -21.76 -6.68
C VAL A 720 14.60 -21.57 -5.97
N ARG A 721 15.00 -20.29 -5.78
CA ARG A 721 16.22 -19.93 -5.02
C ARG A 721 15.96 -19.87 -3.53
N ALA A 722 14.89 -19.22 -3.13
CA ALA A 722 14.49 -19.09 -1.73
C ALA A 722 12.98 -18.83 -1.61
N VAL A 723 12.42 -19.32 -0.50
CA VAL A 723 11.04 -19.08 -0.08
C VAL A 723 11.02 -18.91 1.43
N ALA A 724 10.27 -17.92 1.92
CA ALA A 724 10.05 -17.71 3.36
C ALA A 724 8.70 -18.30 3.79
N ASN A 725 8.68 -19.61 3.99
CA ASN A 725 7.49 -20.32 4.46
C ASN A 725 7.07 -19.91 5.89
N PRO A 726 5.76 -19.90 6.22
CA PRO A 726 5.26 -19.65 7.58
C PRO A 726 5.87 -20.59 8.62
N TYR A 727 6.13 -20.08 9.82
CA TYR A 727 6.58 -20.88 10.97
C TYR A 727 6.24 -20.19 12.29
N LYS A 728 6.15 -20.95 13.38
CA LYS A 728 5.90 -20.40 14.72
C LYS A 728 7.11 -19.57 15.19
N THR A 729 6.91 -18.27 15.30
CA THR A 729 7.96 -17.32 15.73
C THR A 729 8.11 -17.26 17.25
N GLY A 730 7.06 -17.62 17.98
CA GLY A 730 6.96 -17.42 19.43
C GLY A 730 6.64 -15.98 19.84
N LEU A 731 6.26 -15.12 18.89
CA LEU A 731 5.87 -13.73 19.12
C LEU A 731 4.34 -13.59 19.10
N GLU A 732 3.81 -12.65 19.88
CA GLU A 732 2.37 -12.37 19.97
C GLU A 732 2.01 -10.98 19.41
N PRO A 733 0.93 -10.85 18.61
CA PRO A 733 -0.02 -11.91 18.26
C PRO A 733 0.53 -12.85 17.17
N ALA A 734 0.42 -14.16 17.39
CA ALA A 734 0.86 -15.18 16.42
C ALA A 734 0.27 -14.96 15.01
N ARG A 735 -0.99 -14.50 14.92
CA ARG A 735 -1.67 -14.20 13.65
C ARG A 735 -0.93 -13.15 12.81
N LEU A 736 -0.23 -12.20 13.43
CA LEU A 736 0.59 -11.24 12.70
C LEU A 736 1.95 -11.84 12.34
N TYR A 737 2.64 -12.46 13.30
CA TYR A 737 4.08 -12.77 13.17
C TYR A 737 4.41 -14.14 12.57
N ASP A 738 3.55 -15.15 12.71
CA ASP A 738 3.85 -16.54 12.29
C ASP A 738 3.64 -16.79 10.79
N ARG A 739 3.07 -15.81 10.09
CA ARG A 739 2.64 -15.90 8.69
C ARG A 739 3.63 -15.28 7.71
N SER A 740 4.92 -15.27 8.05
CA SER A 740 5.98 -14.65 7.25
C SER A 740 5.71 -13.19 6.80
N PRO A 741 5.21 -12.29 7.67
CA PRO A 741 5.04 -10.88 7.30
C PRO A 741 6.40 -10.19 7.11
N GLY A 742 6.46 -9.17 6.27
CA GLY A 742 7.71 -8.45 6.04
C GLY A 742 7.68 -7.43 4.93
N TYR A 743 8.88 -7.03 4.49
CA TYR A 743 9.07 -6.17 3.32
C TYR A 743 10.33 -6.56 2.54
N GLY A 744 10.43 -6.07 1.30
CA GLY A 744 11.60 -6.22 0.44
C GLY A 744 12.45 -4.95 0.38
N ILE A 745 13.76 -5.11 0.23
CA ILE A 745 14.68 -4.05 -0.22
C ILE A 745 15.40 -4.57 -1.46
N VAL A 746 15.40 -3.80 -2.54
CA VAL A 746 16.08 -4.15 -3.78
C VAL A 746 17.14 -3.11 -4.11
N THR A 747 18.40 -3.55 -4.22
CA THR A 747 19.52 -2.67 -4.55
C THR A 747 20.03 -2.95 -5.96
N PHE A 748 19.97 -1.94 -6.82
CA PHE A 748 20.47 -1.98 -8.19
C PHE A 748 21.88 -1.40 -8.26
N ASN A 749 22.91 -2.24 -8.41
CA ASN A 749 24.30 -1.78 -8.49
C ASN A 749 24.68 -1.47 -9.95
N LYS A 750 24.78 -0.18 -10.26
CA LYS A 750 25.05 0.34 -11.61
C LYS A 750 26.45 0.03 -12.13
N ILE A 751 27.39 -0.26 -11.22
CA ILE A 751 28.78 -0.57 -11.54
C ILE A 751 28.97 -2.05 -11.89
N SER A 752 28.48 -2.97 -11.05
CA SER A 752 28.63 -4.42 -11.28
C SER A 752 27.51 -5.03 -12.12
N ARG A 753 26.38 -4.33 -12.25
CA ARG A 753 25.12 -4.84 -12.82
C ARG A 753 24.49 -5.97 -12.01
N ASP A 754 24.80 -6.01 -10.72
CA ASP A 754 24.15 -6.89 -9.77
C ASP A 754 22.88 -6.25 -9.21
N ILE A 755 21.87 -7.09 -9.00
CA ILE A 755 20.61 -6.77 -8.34
C ILE A 755 20.57 -7.62 -7.07
N GLU A 756 20.55 -6.97 -5.92
CA GLU A 756 20.48 -7.62 -4.62
C GLU A 756 19.06 -7.53 -4.05
N PHE A 757 18.51 -8.67 -3.65
CA PHE A 757 17.24 -8.81 -2.97
C PHE A 757 17.48 -9.06 -1.50
N GLU A 758 16.90 -8.21 -0.66
CA GLU A 758 16.78 -8.43 0.77
C GLU A 758 15.31 -8.70 1.12
N CYS A 759 15.06 -9.64 2.03
CA CYS A 759 13.72 -9.99 2.50
C CYS A 759 13.68 -9.99 4.03
N TRP A 760 13.05 -8.96 4.58
CA TRP A 760 13.10 -8.64 6.01
C TRP A 760 11.80 -9.06 6.70
N PRO A 761 11.85 -9.89 7.77
CA PRO A 761 10.70 -10.13 8.61
C PRO A 761 10.26 -8.83 9.29
N ARG A 762 8.96 -8.61 9.38
CA ARG A 762 8.36 -7.39 9.96
C ARG A 762 8.91 -7.05 11.35
N TYR A 763 9.12 -8.06 12.19
CA TYR A 763 9.54 -7.91 13.59
C TYR A 763 11.06 -7.74 13.77
N VAL A 764 11.84 -7.66 12.69
CA VAL A 764 13.30 -7.51 12.75
C VAL A 764 13.69 -6.07 12.46
N ASN A 765 14.32 -5.42 13.44
CA ASN A 765 14.96 -4.13 13.25
C ASN A 765 16.35 -4.32 12.58
N PRO A 766 16.56 -3.85 11.34
CA PRO A 766 17.79 -4.08 10.57
C PRO A 766 19.03 -3.42 11.20
N LYS A 767 18.85 -2.36 11.99
CA LYS A 767 19.95 -1.70 12.72
C LYS A 767 20.47 -2.58 13.87
N ASN A 768 19.57 -3.27 14.56
CA ASN A 768 19.91 -4.10 15.72
C ASN A 768 20.32 -5.52 15.32
N ASN A 769 19.74 -6.04 14.23
CA ASN A 769 20.05 -7.35 13.69
C ASN A 769 20.25 -7.28 12.17
N PRO A 770 21.43 -6.84 11.69
CA PRO A 770 21.71 -6.67 10.26
C PRO A 770 21.79 -7.98 9.48
N GLN A 771 21.71 -9.14 10.15
CA GLN A 771 21.67 -10.47 9.53
C GLN A 771 20.31 -11.16 9.74
N GLY A 772 19.29 -10.40 10.17
CA GLY A 772 17.99 -10.93 10.58
C GLY A 772 16.99 -11.15 9.44
N GLN A 773 17.44 -11.19 8.19
CA GLN A 773 16.61 -11.51 7.03
C GLN A 773 16.05 -12.94 7.12
N PHE A 774 15.04 -13.25 6.30
CA PHE A 774 14.59 -14.63 6.16
C PHE A 774 15.73 -15.53 5.65
N LEU A 775 15.64 -16.83 5.97
CA LEU A 775 16.66 -17.81 5.55
C LEU A 775 16.76 -17.87 4.02
N GLY A 776 17.97 -17.76 3.50
CA GLY A 776 18.26 -17.77 2.06
C GLY A 776 18.50 -16.39 1.47
N TRP A 777 18.26 -15.32 2.22
CA TRP A 777 18.55 -13.93 1.84
C TRP A 777 19.77 -13.36 2.58
N PRO A 778 20.45 -12.34 2.02
CA PRO A 778 20.18 -11.70 0.73
C PRO A 778 20.55 -12.59 -0.47
N ILE A 779 19.92 -12.33 -1.62
CA ILE A 779 20.20 -13.00 -2.89
C ILE A 779 20.70 -11.96 -3.89
N THR A 780 21.81 -12.24 -4.55
CA THR A 780 22.34 -11.41 -5.63
C THR A 780 22.23 -12.15 -6.97
N VAL A 781 21.75 -11.44 -7.99
CA VAL A 781 21.73 -11.91 -9.39
C VAL A 781 22.36 -10.85 -10.29
N ASN A 782 23.12 -11.27 -11.29
CA ASN A 782 23.62 -10.34 -12.31
C ASN A 782 22.57 -10.12 -13.40
N GLN A 783 22.53 -8.91 -13.97
CA GLN A 783 21.61 -8.54 -15.06
C GLN A 783 21.60 -9.57 -16.19
N LEU A 784 22.79 -10.09 -16.57
CA LEU A 784 22.92 -11.04 -17.67
C LEU A 784 22.25 -12.40 -17.39
N GLU A 785 22.01 -12.76 -16.13
CA GLU A 785 21.35 -14.01 -15.77
C GLU A 785 19.86 -14.05 -16.14
N ASN A 786 19.26 -12.90 -16.45
CA ASN A 786 17.84 -12.82 -16.85
C ASN A 786 17.57 -13.29 -18.30
N ASN A 787 18.62 -13.67 -19.04
CA ASN A 787 18.50 -14.23 -20.38
C ASN A 787 19.66 -15.21 -20.65
N LEU A 788 19.57 -16.42 -20.09
CA LEU A 788 20.52 -17.49 -20.31
C LEU A 788 19.85 -18.66 -21.05
N PRO A 789 20.13 -18.84 -22.34
CA PRO A 789 19.60 -19.97 -23.10
C PRO A 789 20.11 -21.31 -22.55
N VAL A 790 19.23 -22.31 -22.49
CA VAL A 790 19.58 -23.69 -22.07
C VAL A 790 20.55 -24.34 -23.06
N LYS A 791 20.36 -24.08 -24.36
CA LYS A 791 21.25 -24.50 -25.44
C LYS A 791 21.88 -23.26 -26.06
N PRO A 792 23.00 -22.76 -25.51
CA PRO A 792 23.57 -21.50 -25.94
C PRO A 792 24.25 -21.61 -27.31
N TYR A 793 24.00 -20.62 -28.17
CA TYR A 793 24.79 -20.37 -29.37
C TYR A 793 25.48 -19.01 -29.24
N PHE A 794 26.77 -18.97 -29.55
CA PHE A 794 27.61 -17.81 -29.30
C PHE A 794 27.81 -17.01 -30.58
N LEU A 795 27.53 -15.70 -30.52
CA LEU A 795 28.08 -14.76 -31.49
C LEU A 795 29.56 -14.47 -31.14
N PRO A 796 30.36 -13.92 -32.09
CA PRO A 796 31.69 -13.41 -31.79
C PRO A 796 31.65 -12.41 -30.64
N THR A 797 32.73 -12.35 -29.85
CA THR A 797 32.88 -11.33 -28.82
C THR A 797 32.91 -9.95 -29.46
N ILE A 798 31.91 -9.13 -29.15
CA ILE A 798 31.80 -7.77 -29.66
C ILE A 798 32.66 -6.87 -28.79
N LYS A 799 33.56 -6.12 -29.42
CA LYS A 799 34.33 -5.06 -28.77
C LYS A 799 34.03 -3.73 -29.45
N VAL A 800 33.43 -2.82 -28.70
CA VAL A 800 33.03 -1.49 -29.19
C VAL A 800 33.92 -0.42 -28.58
N THR A 801 34.42 0.50 -29.40
CA THR A 801 35.21 1.65 -28.95
C THR A 801 34.60 2.95 -29.47
N GLY A 802 34.77 4.05 -28.73
CA GLY A 802 34.28 5.39 -29.13
C GLY A 802 33.02 5.85 -28.40
N ILE A 803 32.37 4.94 -27.67
CA ILE A 803 31.19 5.21 -26.83
C ILE A 803 31.28 4.41 -25.53
N VAL A 804 30.78 4.98 -24.43
CA VAL A 804 30.74 4.32 -23.12
C VAL A 804 29.45 3.51 -23.01
N ASN A 805 29.53 2.26 -22.54
CA ASN A 805 28.38 1.38 -22.31
C ASN A 805 27.41 1.37 -23.52
N PRO A 806 27.86 0.88 -24.69
CA PRO A 806 27.06 0.88 -25.91
C PRO A 806 25.79 0.07 -25.74
N LEU A 807 24.74 0.52 -26.42
CA LEU A 807 23.50 -0.22 -26.56
C LEU A 807 23.62 -1.14 -27.79
N ILE A 808 23.64 -2.44 -27.53
CA ILE A 808 23.78 -3.47 -28.54
C ILE A 808 22.43 -4.11 -28.78
N LYS A 809 21.99 -4.12 -30.04
CA LYS A 809 20.78 -4.79 -30.51
C LYS A 809 21.16 -5.91 -31.48
N ILE A 810 20.58 -7.08 -31.28
CA ILE A 810 20.74 -8.26 -32.14
C ILE A 810 19.40 -8.57 -32.78
N ILE A 811 19.38 -8.62 -34.11
CA ILE A 811 18.21 -9.00 -34.90
C ILE A 811 18.51 -10.27 -35.70
N ASP A 812 17.48 -11.07 -35.96
CA ASP A 812 17.56 -12.22 -36.87
C ASP A 812 17.39 -11.82 -38.35
N ASP A 813 17.36 -12.82 -39.23
CA ASP A 813 17.18 -12.65 -40.68
C ASP A 813 15.77 -12.15 -41.08
N GLN A 814 14.84 -12.11 -40.13
CA GLN A 814 13.49 -11.56 -40.28
C GLN A 814 13.39 -10.13 -39.73
N ASN A 815 14.51 -9.53 -39.32
CA ASN A 815 14.61 -8.24 -38.65
C ASN A 815 13.86 -8.17 -37.30
N VAL A 816 13.63 -9.32 -36.67
CA VAL A 816 13.02 -9.37 -35.35
C VAL A 816 14.11 -9.27 -34.30
N THR A 817 13.92 -8.38 -33.33
CA THR A 817 14.81 -8.27 -32.18
C THR A 817 14.81 -9.56 -31.38
N GLN A 818 16.00 -10.11 -31.21
CA GLN A 818 16.25 -11.29 -30.40
C GLN A 818 16.88 -10.91 -29.06
N LEU A 819 17.66 -9.83 -29.03
CA LEU A 819 18.28 -9.31 -27.81
C LEU A 819 18.57 -7.82 -27.94
N ILE A 820 18.38 -7.05 -26.88
CA ILE A 820 18.83 -5.67 -26.77
C ILE A 820 19.33 -5.37 -25.34
N LEU A 821 20.53 -4.80 -25.22
CA LEU A 821 21.16 -4.54 -23.92
C LEU A 821 22.15 -3.37 -23.97
N ARG A 822 22.06 -2.48 -22.97
CA ARG A 822 23.15 -1.56 -22.66
C ARG A 822 24.23 -2.29 -21.87
N ILE A 823 25.36 -2.57 -22.51
CA ILE A 823 26.42 -3.39 -21.90
C ILE A 823 27.21 -2.61 -20.86
N ASN A 824 27.88 -3.34 -19.97
CA ASN A 824 28.80 -2.77 -18.99
C ASN A 824 30.23 -2.77 -19.54
N GLY A 825 30.75 -1.59 -19.88
CA GLY A 825 32.06 -1.42 -20.50
C GLY A 825 32.01 -1.48 -22.02
N GLU A 826 33.01 -2.11 -22.64
CA GLU A 826 33.24 -2.11 -24.09
C GLU A 826 33.12 -3.49 -24.73
N VAL A 827 32.96 -4.55 -23.93
CA VAL A 827 33.06 -5.95 -24.38
C VAL A 827 31.81 -6.71 -23.98
N PHE A 828 31.24 -7.43 -24.94
CA PHE A 828 30.07 -8.29 -24.72
C PHE A 828 30.08 -9.46 -25.68
N GLN A 829 29.81 -10.67 -25.19
CA GLN A 829 29.55 -11.83 -26.03
C GLN A 829 28.06 -12.17 -25.97
N PRO A 830 27.28 -11.89 -27.02
CA PRO A 830 25.89 -12.28 -27.07
C PRO A 830 25.74 -13.82 -27.08
N VAL A 831 24.74 -14.30 -26.36
CA VAL A 831 24.34 -15.70 -26.31
C VAL A 831 22.90 -15.80 -26.84
N MET A 832 22.70 -16.65 -27.83
CA MET A 832 21.44 -16.80 -28.57
C MET A 832 20.78 -18.15 -28.26
N ASP A 833 19.45 -18.20 -28.34
CA ASP A 833 18.66 -19.42 -28.14
C ASP A 833 18.78 -20.43 -29.30
N LYS A 834 19.18 -19.98 -30.49
CA LYS A 834 19.18 -20.79 -31.72
C LYS A 834 20.44 -20.58 -32.55
N GLU A 835 20.79 -21.60 -33.34
CA GLU A 835 21.75 -21.45 -34.43
C GLU A 835 21.13 -20.55 -35.51
N GLY A 836 21.94 -19.72 -36.15
CA GLY A 836 21.43 -18.85 -37.20
C GLY A 836 22.42 -17.80 -37.65
N VAL A 837 21.94 -16.96 -38.55
CA VAL A 837 22.62 -15.76 -39.03
C VAL A 837 21.89 -14.56 -38.45
N TYR A 838 22.67 -13.65 -37.88
CA TYR A 838 22.18 -12.47 -37.16
C TYR A 838 22.87 -11.21 -37.66
N SER A 839 22.24 -10.07 -37.34
CA SER A 839 22.85 -8.76 -37.49
C SER A 839 23.10 -8.12 -36.13
N VAL A 840 24.28 -7.53 -35.98
CA VAL A 840 24.70 -6.79 -34.78
C VAL A 840 24.55 -5.31 -35.06
N LEU A 841 23.74 -4.63 -34.27
CA LEU A 841 23.49 -3.20 -34.36
C LEU A 841 24.01 -2.50 -33.10
N ILE A 842 24.75 -1.41 -33.29
CA ILE A 842 24.99 -0.41 -32.25
C ILE A 842 23.98 0.70 -32.48
N VAL A 843 23.11 0.92 -31.51
CA VAL A 843 22.02 1.89 -31.59
C VAL A 843 22.19 2.98 -30.54
N ASP A 844 21.68 4.17 -30.82
CA ASP A 844 21.66 5.27 -29.85
C ASP A 844 20.37 5.30 -29.01
N GLU A 845 20.20 6.34 -28.19
CA GLU A 845 19.04 6.48 -27.31
C GLU A 845 17.72 6.83 -28.02
N VAL A 846 17.77 7.26 -29.29
CA VAL A 846 16.57 7.47 -30.11
C VAL A 846 16.26 6.25 -30.98
N GLY A 847 17.06 5.19 -30.88
CA GLY A 847 16.90 3.95 -31.62
C GLY A 847 17.49 3.99 -33.03
N GLU A 848 18.24 5.04 -33.37
CA GLU A 848 18.92 5.13 -34.66
C GLU A 848 20.15 4.22 -34.68
N THR A 849 20.34 3.53 -35.80
CA THR A 849 21.46 2.61 -35.98
C THR A 849 22.71 3.38 -36.34
N GLN A 850 23.65 3.45 -35.40
CA GLN A 850 24.98 4.05 -35.62
C GLN A 850 25.87 3.12 -36.45
N LYS A 851 25.75 1.80 -36.22
CA LYS A 851 26.50 0.80 -36.96
C LYS A 851 25.70 -0.50 -37.08
N GLN A 852 25.77 -1.14 -38.23
CA GLN A 852 25.20 -2.46 -38.49
C GLN A 852 26.24 -3.38 -39.13
N LEU A 853 26.26 -4.64 -38.70
CA LEU A 853 27.08 -5.71 -39.25
C LEU A 853 26.20 -6.94 -39.45
N ASP A 854 26.05 -7.35 -40.70
CA ASP A 854 25.21 -8.46 -41.10
C ASP A 854 26.01 -9.76 -41.29
N GLY A 855 25.29 -10.89 -41.36
CA GLY A 855 25.90 -12.17 -41.71
C GLY A 855 26.67 -12.84 -40.58
N ILE A 856 26.43 -12.44 -39.32
CA ILE A 856 27.15 -12.94 -38.16
C ILE A 856 26.52 -14.27 -37.72
N LYS A 857 27.30 -15.34 -37.74
CA LYS A 857 26.82 -16.69 -37.40
C LYS A 857 26.92 -16.95 -35.90
N ALA A 858 25.83 -17.44 -35.31
CA ALA A 858 25.87 -18.01 -33.97
C ALA A 858 26.31 -19.48 -34.03
N VAL A 859 27.28 -19.87 -33.21
CA VAL A 859 27.88 -21.22 -33.21
C VAL A 859 27.74 -21.89 -31.86
N ALA A 860 27.60 -23.22 -31.84
CA ALA A 860 27.39 -23.98 -30.60
C ALA A 860 28.61 -23.98 -29.64
N ILE A 861 29.81 -23.71 -30.15
CA ILE A 861 31.04 -23.63 -29.36
C ILE A 861 31.69 -22.29 -29.63
N SER A 862 31.87 -21.48 -28.58
CA SER A 862 32.61 -20.22 -28.66
C SER A 862 34.03 -20.51 -29.18
N ASN A 863 34.37 -19.92 -30.33
CA ASN A 863 35.66 -20.14 -31.01
C ASN A 863 36.67 -19.01 -30.75
N GLY A 864 36.37 -18.11 -29.81
CA GLY A 864 37.20 -16.94 -29.48
C GLY A 864 37.27 -15.89 -30.59
N SER A 865 36.38 -15.93 -31.59
CA SER A 865 36.31 -14.88 -32.61
C SER A 865 35.89 -13.54 -32.02
N GLU A 866 36.52 -12.47 -32.48
CA GLU A 866 36.24 -11.10 -32.05
C GLU A 866 35.69 -10.26 -33.21
N LEU A 867 34.69 -9.43 -32.90
CA LEU A 867 34.14 -8.41 -33.79
C LEU A 867 34.45 -7.03 -33.21
N LYS A 868 35.37 -6.31 -33.85
CA LYS A 868 35.78 -4.96 -33.42
C LYS A 868 34.95 -3.91 -34.15
N ILE A 869 34.28 -3.06 -33.39
CA ILE A 869 33.40 -2.01 -33.88
C ILE A 869 33.91 -0.67 -33.33
N SER A 870 34.23 0.26 -34.21
CA SER A 870 34.54 1.64 -33.82
C SER A 870 33.40 2.53 -34.27
N ILE A 871 32.87 3.33 -33.35
CA ILE A 871 31.82 4.33 -33.56
C ILE A 871 32.46 5.69 -33.82
#